data_AF-A0A4Q2AAT8-F1
#
_entry.id   AF-A0A4Q2AAT8-F1
#
_cell.length_a   1.000
_cell.length_b   1.000
_cell.length_c   1.000
_cell.angle_alpha   90.00
_cell.angle_beta   90.00
_cell.angle_gamma   90.00
#
_symmetry.space_group_name_H-M   'P 1'
#
loop_
_entity.id
_entity.type
_entity.pdbx_description
1 polymer ?
#
loop_
_entity_poly.entity_id
_entity_poly.type
_entity_poly.pdbx_seq_one_letter_code
_entity_poly.pdbx_strand_id
1 'polypeptide(L)'
;MLFGLDGVEIGLIIVFLCLFGGILSGFPVAFAIGGAGIVSFAIIAGLDSAGLLIHQAIDTSSEAYNALVAGGARPESISIFRYPELPRSGMPVFPQGWETALDRNISFIVNRINERVLAGAAIETLLAVLMFVMMGITLERSKIANDLLTTMARVFGPLPGGLAVSVVVVGAFLAASTGIVGATVVTMGLLSLPTMLRNGYSPQIATGVIAASGTLGQIIPPSIVIVLLGTLAGDLYSVAQENRAQLAGCSDALTYLGEPAVVSVGTLFQAALLPGILLALLYALYAFGYALVNPSKAPAVQLADGGGEPITRAERFTWFAGVPVALVAGSMLLSSLGVVGSQGLRVDTFTDMGETASLRTNVSDECRASMIELHGQAAWDDAVAEQKAIDEAGGVEQSVRLSPERIVELRAEKAANAAPIGTGVATIMVMLGLVLALARGVSPSASPTPLLVGALGIVLGLLADILLIPATMSSGATWLILAIPVGLALYGCAHGAVRLAGNELIRVVFPPLVLIVAVLGSILGGITNPTPAAALGAGGAIMLAAYRKLRDQDRSPRIILFSTLAIVLAILIGINFDLRINMEEVGFESWVAFIFAYGAYLYALFGLLFACWVLFAGGVLSPVVRETAKVTSMVFTILIGSQLLNLVVISFGGEHYIQQFLMSFDNEFKVFLIVMLVLFFLGFVLDFLEIIYIVIPIVGPVIYGGSFDPKWVTIMIAVNLQTSFLTPPFGFALFYLRGVAPRGVTTGHIYAGVFPFVLIQVVGLAILWFFPDIVTILPDLMG
;
A
#
# COMPACT_ATOMS: atom_id res chain seq x y z
N MET A 1 17.11 40.85 18.16
CA MET A 1 15.97 39.93 18.41
C MET A 1 14.68 40.71 18.34
N LEU A 2 13.85 40.41 17.36
CA LEU A 2 12.51 40.98 17.24
C LEU A 2 11.58 40.15 18.15
N PHE A 3 10.83 40.78 19.06
CA PHE A 3 9.95 40.10 20.03
C PHE A 3 10.61 39.05 20.96
N GLY A 4 11.95 39.05 21.10
CA GLY A 4 12.67 38.06 21.92
C GLY A 4 12.80 36.68 21.28
N LEU A 5 12.43 36.54 20.00
CA LEU A 5 12.55 35.33 19.21
C LEU A 5 13.82 35.37 18.36
N ASP A 6 14.32 34.17 18.05
CA ASP A 6 15.43 33.97 17.15
C ASP A 6 15.05 34.31 15.69
N GLY A 7 16.01 34.76 14.89
CA GLY A 7 15.76 35.11 13.49
C GLY A 7 15.17 33.95 12.67
N VAL A 8 15.56 32.72 13.00
CA VAL A 8 15.05 31.50 12.35
C VAL A 8 13.62 31.19 12.77
N GLU A 9 13.27 31.38 14.05
CA GLU A 9 11.88 31.21 14.55
C GLU A 9 10.93 32.19 13.88
N ILE A 10 11.33 33.46 13.76
CA ILE A 10 10.54 34.47 13.05
C ILE A 10 10.38 34.09 11.58
N GLY A 11 11.44 33.57 10.94
CA GLY A 11 11.38 33.03 9.58
C GLY A 11 10.36 31.90 9.44
N LEU A 12 10.36 30.92 10.35
CA LEU A 12 9.38 29.83 10.38
C LEU A 12 7.94 30.35 10.57
N ILE A 13 7.74 31.34 11.44
CA ILE A 13 6.43 31.97 11.64
C ILE A 13 5.96 32.69 10.37
N ILE A 14 6.84 33.43 9.69
CA ILE A 14 6.51 34.11 8.43
C ILE A 14 6.10 33.07 7.38
N VAL A 15 6.89 32.01 7.21
CA VAL A 15 6.57 30.91 6.28
C VAL A 15 5.20 30.31 6.60
N PHE A 16 4.96 30.01 7.88
CA PHE A 16 3.70 29.44 8.33
C PHE A 16 2.51 30.37 8.06
N LEU A 17 2.63 31.67 8.38
CA LEU A 17 1.58 32.65 8.14
C LEU A 17 1.31 32.89 6.65
N CYS A 18 2.35 32.92 5.81
CA CYS A 18 2.20 33.03 4.36
C CYS A 18 1.51 31.80 3.77
N LEU A 19 1.90 30.59 4.20
CA LEU A 19 1.28 29.34 3.79
C LEU A 19 -0.19 29.30 4.21
N PHE A 20 -0.45 29.57 5.49
CA PHE A 20 -1.78 29.55 6.08
C PHE A 20 -2.71 30.60 5.44
N GLY A 21 -2.21 31.83 5.25
CA GLY A 21 -2.93 32.90 4.56
C GLY A 21 -3.23 32.54 3.10
N GLY A 22 -2.28 31.93 2.40
CA GLY A 22 -2.46 31.43 1.04
C GLY A 22 -3.57 30.38 0.94
N ILE A 23 -3.58 29.41 1.85
CA ILE A 23 -4.58 28.33 1.87
C ILE A 23 -5.97 28.86 2.27
N LEU A 24 -6.05 29.69 3.31
CA LEU A 24 -7.31 30.28 3.76
C LEU A 24 -7.95 31.24 2.76
N SER A 25 -7.17 31.81 1.85
CA SER A 25 -7.70 32.66 0.78
C SER A 25 -8.57 31.90 -0.23
N GLY A 26 -8.60 30.57 -0.17
CA GLY A 26 -9.30 29.71 -1.13
C GLY A 26 -8.57 29.56 -2.46
N PHE A 27 -7.32 30.07 -2.55
CA PHE A 27 -6.46 29.85 -3.69
C PHE A 27 -6.08 28.36 -3.79
N PRO A 28 -5.95 27.77 -4.98
CA PRO A 28 -5.59 26.36 -5.09
C PRO A 28 -4.26 26.10 -4.38
N VAL A 29 -4.28 25.16 -3.44
CA VAL A 29 -3.20 24.94 -2.47
C VAL A 29 -1.85 24.73 -3.15
N ALA A 30 -1.84 24.00 -4.26
CA ALA A 30 -0.65 23.77 -5.07
C ALA A 30 0.12 25.05 -5.45
N PHE A 31 -0.60 26.13 -5.79
CA PHE A 31 0.00 27.43 -6.08
C PHE A 31 0.22 28.26 -4.82
N ALA A 32 -0.63 28.10 -3.81
CA ALA A 32 -0.46 28.78 -2.53
C ALA A 32 0.87 28.39 -1.85
N ILE A 33 1.28 27.13 -1.95
CA ILE A 33 2.57 26.66 -1.39
C ILE A 33 3.76 27.36 -2.07
N GLY A 34 3.81 27.32 -3.41
CA GLY A 34 4.90 27.97 -4.16
C GLY A 34 4.92 29.49 -3.97
N GLY A 35 3.74 30.12 -3.99
CA GLY A 35 3.58 31.54 -3.71
C GLY A 35 4.00 31.91 -2.28
N ALA A 36 3.64 31.10 -1.29
CA ALA A 36 4.06 31.28 0.10
C ALA A 36 5.57 31.19 0.24
N GLY A 37 6.24 30.28 -0.47
CA GLY A 37 7.70 30.19 -0.51
C GLY A 37 8.33 31.49 -1.04
N ILE A 38 7.86 31.99 -2.18
CA ILE A 38 8.39 33.23 -2.78
C ILE A 38 8.14 34.44 -1.88
N VAL A 39 6.91 34.60 -1.38
CA VAL A 39 6.53 35.74 -0.55
C VAL A 39 7.26 35.71 0.80
N SER A 40 7.33 34.56 1.45
CA SER A 40 8.07 34.42 2.72
C SER A 40 9.57 34.68 2.53
N PHE A 41 10.19 34.15 1.47
CA PHE A 41 11.59 34.44 1.15
C PHE A 41 11.82 35.95 0.96
N ALA A 42 10.97 36.65 0.21
CA ALA A 42 11.09 38.08 -0.01
C ALA A 42 10.97 38.89 1.30
N ILE A 43 10.03 38.51 2.18
CA ILE A 43 9.87 39.14 3.50
C ILE A 43 11.10 38.90 4.36
N ILE A 44 11.57 37.65 4.43
CA ILE A 44 12.74 37.26 5.24
C ILE A 44 14.00 37.97 4.72
N ALA A 45 14.24 37.99 3.41
CA ALA A 45 15.35 38.72 2.80
C ALA A 45 15.30 40.23 3.07
N GLY A 46 14.11 40.83 3.02
CA GLY A 46 13.91 42.24 3.37
C GLY A 46 14.20 42.54 4.85
N LEU A 47 13.82 41.64 5.76
CA LEU A 47 14.08 41.80 7.19
C LEU A 47 15.54 41.51 7.57
N ASP A 48 16.18 40.54 6.93
CA ASP A 48 17.60 40.21 7.12
C ASP A 48 18.51 41.32 6.60
N SER A 49 18.24 41.86 5.40
CA SER A 49 18.98 43.02 4.86
C SER A 49 18.80 44.31 5.69
N ALA A 50 17.66 44.44 6.40
CA ALA A 50 17.44 45.51 7.38
C ALA A 50 18.14 45.26 8.74
N GLY A 51 18.84 44.13 8.91
CA GLY A 51 19.49 43.74 10.16
C GLY A 51 18.52 43.36 11.29
N LEU A 52 17.26 43.09 10.96
CA LEU A 52 16.20 42.81 11.94
C LEU A 52 16.12 41.31 12.30
N LEU A 53 16.59 40.42 11.42
CA LEU A 53 16.68 39.00 11.66
C LEU A 53 18.12 38.62 12.03
N ILE A 54 18.32 38.20 13.28
CA ILE A 54 19.61 37.75 13.79
C ILE A 54 19.40 36.35 14.34
N HIS A 55 20.16 35.38 13.84
CA HIS A 55 20.23 34.02 14.33
C HIS A 55 21.27 33.91 15.46
N GLN A 56 20.90 33.30 16.58
CA GLN A 56 21.77 33.04 17.72
C GLN A 56 22.42 31.66 17.58
N ALA A 57 23.53 31.57 16.85
CA ALA A 57 24.28 30.32 16.71
C ALA A 57 25.22 30.09 17.91
N ILE A 58 25.58 28.84 18.18
CA ILE A 58 26.62 28.51 19.16
C ILE A 58 27.96 29.05 18.66
N ASP A 59 28.71 29.70 19.54
CA ASP A 59 30.08 30.11 19.25
C ASP A 59 31.01 28.89 19.27
N THR A 60 31.26 28.34 18.08
CA THR A 60 32.16 27.19 17.89
C THR A 60 33.63 27.51 18.16
N SER A 61 34.00 28.79 18.27
CA SER A 61 35.35 29.21 18.66
C SER A 61 35.57 29.26 20.17
N SER A 62 34.49 29.12 20.95
CA SER A 62 34.55 29.20 22.41
C SER A 62 35.30 28.02 23.04
N GLU A 63 36.02 28.29 24.12
CA GLU A 63 36.73 27.26 24.90
C GLU A 63 35.75 26.22 25.48
N ALA A 64 34.53 26.64 25.82
CA ALA A 64 33.45 25.76 26.28
C ALA A 64 33.01 24.75 25.21
N TYR A 65 32.88 25.18 23.94
CA TYR A 65 32.57 24.29 22.83
C TYR A 65 33.72 23.31 22.57
N ASN A 66 34.96 23.81 22.54
CA ASN A 66 36.15 22.97 22.34
C ASN A 66 36.34 21.94 23.46
N ALA A 67 36.01 22.29 24.71
CA ALA A 67 36.04 21.37 25.85
C ALA A 67 34.99 20.25 25.72
N LEU A 68 33.80 20.56 25.22
CA LEU A 68 32.75 19.57 24.94
C LEU A 68 33.17 18.60 23.84
N VAL A 69 33.73 19.12 22.74
CA VAL A 69 34.24 18.28 21.64
C VAL A 69 35.42 17.42 22.10
N ALA A 70 36.34 17.97 22.88
CA ALA A 70 37.45 17.23 23.47
C ALA A 70 37.00 16.18 24.49
N GLY A 71 35.84 16.39 25.14
CA GLY A 71 35.18 15.42 26.02
C GLY A 71 34.47 14.28 25.29
N GLY A 72 34.55 14.23 23.95
CA GLY A 72 33.96 13.18 23.13
C GLY A 72 32.58 13.52 22.57
N ALA A 73 32.04 14.72 22.82
CA ALA A 73 30.78 15.14 22.20
C ALA A 73 31.00 15.45 20.71
N ARG A 74 30.28 14.76 19.83
CA ARG A 74 30.39 15.01 18.38
C ARG A 74 29.78 16.37 18.02
N PRO A 75 30.41 17.16 17.14
CA PRO A 75 29.88 18.45 16.69
C PRO A 75 28.42 18.41 16.24
N GLU A 76 27.97 17.34 15.56
CA GLU A 76 26.59 17.24 15.08
C GLU A 76 25.56 17.08 16.21
N SER A 77 25.98 16.61 17.39
CA SER A 77 25.13 16.40 18.57
C SER A 77 25.00 17.64 19.46
N ILE A 78 25.80 18.68 19.19
CA ILE A 78 25.82 19.92 19.97
C ILE A 78 24.79 20.88 19.39
N SER A 79 23.74 21.18 20.16
CA SER A 79 22.69 22.12 19.78
C SER A 79 22.35 23.08 20.91
N ILE A 80 21.73 24.21 20.55
CA ILE A 80 21.33 25.27 21.51
C ILE A 80 20.31 24.72 22.52
N PHE A 81 19.54 23.71 22.13
CA PHE A 81 18.52 23.08 22.96
C PHE A 81 19.13 22.09 23.97
N ARG A 82 20.18 21.36 23.58
CA ARG A 82 20.83 20.37 24.43
C ARG A 82 21.82 21.02 25.40
N TYR A 83 22.51 22.07 24.97
CA TYR A 83 23.51 22.79 25.75
C TYR A 83 23.20 24.29 25.78
N PRO A 84 22.15 24.71 26.51
CA PRO A 84 21.69 26.10 26.52
C PRO A 84 22.72 27.07 27.12
N GLU A 85 23.62 26.58 27.97
CA GLU A 85 24.71 27.31 28.63
C GLU A 85 25.89 27.70 27.72
N LEU A 86 25.97 27.18 26.49
CA LEU A 86 27.06 27.53 25.58
C LEU A 86 26.99 29.01 25.15
N PRO A 87 28.15 29.69 25.00
CA PRO A 87 28.21 31.04 24.47
C PRO A 87 27.59 31.12 23.07
N ARG A 88 26.83 32.18 22.80
CA ARG A 88 26.11 32.38 21.54
C ARG A 88 26.63 33.60 20.82
N SER A 89 26.74 33.49 19.50
CA SER A 89 27.09 34.58 18.60
C SER A 89 25.91 34.92 17.70
N GLY A 90 25.62 36.22 17.58
CA GLY A 90 24.59 36.71 16.68
C GLY A 90 25.11 36.80 15.25
N MET A 91 24.52 36.04 14.35
CA MET A 91 24.85 36.05 12.92
C MET A 91 23.60 36.40 12.09
N PRO A 92 23.77 36.99 10.88
CA PRO A 92 22.67 37.13 9.93
C PRO A 92 22.06 35.77 9.61
N VAL A 93 20.76 35.76 9.33
CA VAL A 93 20.05 34.54 8.94
C VAL A 93 20.53 34.03 7.58
N PHE A 94 20.97 34.95 6.70
CA PHE A 94 21.71 34.61 5.48
C PHE A 94 23.19 35.02 5.61
N PRO A 95 24.10 34.09 5.98
CA PRO A 95 25.50 34.44 6.29
C PRO A 95 26.28 35.04 5.12
N GLN A 96 25.90 34.69 3.88
CA GLN A 96 26.51 35.15 2.63
C GLN A 96 25.64 36.19 1.90
N GLY A 97 24.59 36.71 2.55
CA GLY A 97 23.60 37.57 1.93
C GLY A 97 22.46 36.80 1.24
N TRP A 98 21.34 37.49 1.04
CA TRP A 98 20.13 36.92 0.45
C TRP A 98 20.28 36.64 -1.05
N GLU A 99 21.17 37.36 -1.75
CA GLU A 99 21.43 37.17 -3.18
C GLU A 99 22.06 35.79 -3.43
N THR A 100 23.08 35.43 -2.66
CA THR A 100 23.71 34.11 -2.75
C THR A 100 22.75 33.01 -2.32
N ALA A 101 21.91 33.27 -1.32
CA ALA A 101 20.86 32.34 -0.93
C ALA A 101 19.83 32.13 -2.07
N LEU A 102 19.46 33.19 -2.79
CA LEU A 102 18.57 33.11 -3.95
C LEU A 102 19.19 32.31 -5.10
N ASP A 103 20.43 32.59 -5.48
CA ASP A 103 21.14 31.87 -6.56
C ASP A 103 21.29 30.37 -6.25
N ARG A 104 21.62 30.06 -5.00
CA ARG A 104 21.69 28.68 -4.50
C ARG A 104 20.32 28.01 -4.55
N ASN A 105 19.28 28.69 -4.09
CA ASN A 105 17.93 28.17 -4.10
C ASN A 105 17.44 27.91 -5.52
N ILE A 106 17.59 28.86 -6.46
CA ILE A 106 17.19 28.68 -7.87
C ILE A 106 17.92 27.48 -8.47
N SER A 107 19.23 27.35 -8.25
CA SER A 107 20.03 26.23 -8.75
C SER A 107 19.54 24.89 -8.18
N PHE A 108 19.27 24.83 -6.87
CA PHE A 108 18.72 23.63 -6.24
C PHE A 108 17.29 23.31 -6.64
N ILE A 109 16.46 24.33 -6.91
CA ILE A 109 15.10 24.15 -7.41
C ILE A 109 15.16 23.42 -8.75
N VAL A 110 16.01 23.89 -9.68
CA VAL A 110 16.15 23.26 -11.01
C VAL A 110 16.59 21.80 -10.87
N ASN A 111 17.61 21.54 -10.05
CA ASN A 111 18.11 20.19 -9.83
C ASN A 111 17.07 19.28 -9.14
N ARG A 112 16.42 19.74 -8.07
CA ARG A 112 15.39 18.97 -7.36
C ARG A 112 14.15 18.73 -8.23
N ILE A 113 13.75 19.69 -9.07
CA ILE A 113 12.65 19.47 -10.02
C ILE A 113 13.07 18.39 -11.03
N ASN A 114 14.31 18.45 -11.54
CA ASN A 114 14.79 17.42 -12.44
C ASN A 114 14.80 16.03 -11.78
N GLU A 115 15.36 15.92 -10.58
CA GLU A 115 15.48 14.66 -9.84
C GLU A 115 14.15 14.12 -9.32
N ARG A 116 13.26 14.97 -8.78
CA ARG A 116 12.02 14.51 -8.10
C ARG A 116 10.76 14.60 -8.95
N VAL A 117 10.77 15.36 -10.04
CA VAL A 117 9.56 15.56 -10.89
C VAL A 117 9.74 14.96 -12.28
N LEU A 118 10.89 15.20 -12.93
CA LEU A 118 11.06 14.93 -14.37
C LEU A 118 11.80 13.63 -14.70
N ALA A 119 12.81 13.25 -13.92
CA ALA A 119 13.79 12.24 -14.35
C ALA A 119 14.25 11.24 -13.26
N GLY A 120 13.74 11.30 -12.02
CA GLY A 120 14.15 10.34 -10.97
C GLY A 120 13.06 9.36 -10.53
N ALA A 121 13.39 8.54 -9.53
CA ALA A 121 12.59 7.40 -9.05
C ALA A 121 11.16 7.76 -8.64
N ALA A 122 10.94 9.01 -8.22
CA ALA A 122 9.61 9.54 -7.92
C ALA A 122 8.65 9.49 -9.14
N ILE A 123 9.15 9.46 -10.38
CA ILE A 123 8.27 9.39 -11.56
C ILE A 123 7.55 8.05 -11.66
N GLU A 124 8.21 6.95 -11.26
CA GLU A 124 7.60 5.62 -11.29
C GLU A 124 6.45 5.52 -10.30
N THR A 125 6.62 6.12 -9.13
CA THR A 125 5.62 6.10 -8.05
C THR A 125 4.47 7.06 -8.36
N LEU A 126 4.74 8.22 -8.95
CA LEU A 126 3.71 9.12 -9.48
C LEU A 126 2.91 8.49 -10.63
N LEU A 127 3.54 7.66 -11.48
CA LEU A 127 2.84 6.90 -12.51
C LEU A 127 1.91 5.84 -11.89
N ALA A 128 2.34 5.17 -10.82
CA ALA A 128 1.48 4.27 -10.06
C ALA A 128 0.25 5.00 -9.49
N VAL A 129 0.44 6.19 -8.91
CA VAL A 129 -0.66 7.04 -8.42
C VAL A 129 -1.64 7.36 -9.55
N LEU A 130 -1.16 7.77 -10.74
CA LEU A 130 -2.02 8.02 -11.90
C LEU A 130 -2.85 6.79 -12.30
N MET A 131 -2.25 5.61 -12.31
CA MET A 131 -2.94 4.37 -12.69
C MET A 131 -3.96 3.93 -11.64
N PHE A 132 -3.65 4.06 -10.34
CA PHE A 132 -4.62 3.78 -9.28
C PHE A 132 -5.79 4.77 -9.26
N VAL A 133 -5.50 6.06 -9.46
CA VAL A 133 -6.54 7.08 -9.62
C VAL A 133 -7.44 6.74 -10.81
N MET A 134 -6.87 6.36 -11.95
CA MET A 134 -7.63 5.98 -13.14
C MET A 134 -8.51 4.75 -12.88
N MET A 135 -7.96 3.72 -12.22
CA MET A 135 -8.69 2.52 -11.82
C MET A 135 -9.92 2.89 -10.98
N GLY A 136 -9.70 3.69 -9.93
CA GLY A 136 -10.75 4.16 -9.03
C GLY A 136 -11.87 4.90 -9.73
N ILE A 137 -11.52 5.94 -10.49
CA ILE A 137 -12.49 6.78 -11.20
C ILE A 137 -13.24 5.95 -12.25
N THR A 138 -12.59 4.96 -12.88
CA THR A 138 -13.24 4.05 -13.84
C THR A 138 -14.32 3.20 -13.16
N LEU A 139 -14.01 2.62 -12.00
CA LEU A 139 -14.97 1.81 -11.23
C LEU A 139 -16.13 2.66 -10.69
N GLU A 140 -15.84 3.88 -10.27
CA GLU A 140 -16.84 4.84 -9.81
C GLU A 140 -17.79 5.27 -10.93
N ARG A 141 -17.24 5.74 -12.06
CA ARG A 141 -18.01 6.24 -13.23
C ARG A 141 -18.78 5.14 -13.94
N SER A 142 -18.39 3.88 -13.78
CA SER A 142 -19.12 2.72 -14.30
C SER A 142 -20.26 2.25 -13.37
N LYS A 143 -20.62 3.03 -12.33
CA LYS A 143 -21.71 2.74 -11.37
C LYS A 143 -21.51 1.46 -10.56
N ILE A 144 -20.31 0.86 -10.56
CA ILE A 144 -20.04 -0.39 -9.82
C ILE A 144 -20.23 -0.14 -8.32
N ALA A 145 -19.81 1.03 -7.84
CA ALA A 145 -20.06 1.50 -6.48
C ALA A 145 -21.55 1.47 -6.08
N ASN A 146 -22.45 1.88 -6.97
CA ASN A 146 -23.89 1.90 -6.70
C ASN A 146 -24.47 0.49 -6.57
N ASP A 147 -24.04 -0.42 -7.44
CA ASP A 147 -24.49 -1.81 -7.40
C ASP A 147 -23.94 -2.52 -6.16
N LEU A 148 -22.67 -2.26 -5.80
CA LEU A 148 -22.07 -2.76 -4.56
C LEU A 148 -22.86 -2.29 -3.34
N LEU A 149 -23.18 -1.00 -3.25
CA LEU A 149 -24.00 -0.44 -2.18
C LEU A 149 -25.37 -1.09 -2.08
N THR A 150 -26.11 -1.15 -3.19
CA THR A 150 -27.48 -1.72 -3.20
C THR A 150 -27.49 -3.21 -2.92
N THR A 151 -26.44 -3.93 -3.31
CA THR A 151 -26.30 -5.37 -3.06
C THR A 151 -25.90 -5.65 -1.62
N MET A 152 -24.93 -4.92 -1.06
CA MET A 152 -24.57 -5.03 0.36
C MET A 152 -25.71 -4.60 1.28
N ALA A 153 -26.42 -3.54 0.90
CA ALA A 153 -27.62 -3.09 1.59
C ALA A 153 -28.66 -4.21 1.70
N ARG A 154 -28.81 -5.08 0.69
CA ARG A 154 -29.72 -6.24 0.76
C ARG A 154 -29.19 -7.36 1.64
N VAL A 155 -27.88 -7.58 1.66
CA VAL A 155 -27.25 -8.61 2.51
C VAL A 155 -27.37 -8.26 3.99
N PHE A 156 -27.01 -7.04 4.36
CA PHE A 156 -26.98 -6.62 5.77
C PHE A 156 -28.25 -5.89 6.22
N GLY A 157 -29.07 -5.37 5.30
CA GLY A 157 -30.28 -4.58 5.58
C GLY A 157 -31.25 -5.17 6.61
N PRO A 158 -31.52 -6.49 6.61
CA PRO A 158 -32.39 -7.11 7.62
C PRO A 158 -31.86 -7.00 9.06
N LEU A 159 -30.57 -6.74 9.25
CA LEU A 159 -29.97 -6.57 10.56
C LEU A 159 -30.13 -5.11 11.05
N PRO A 160 -30.29 -4.87 12.36
CA PRO A 160 -30.23 -3.53 12.94
C PRO A 160 -28.91 -2.84 12.55
N GLY A 161 -28.99 -1.60 12.02
CA GLY A 161 -27.80 -0.89 11.53
C GLY A 161 -27.20 -1.44 10.23
N GLY A 162 -27.88 -2.38 9.56
CA GLY A 162 -27.40 -3.08 8.38
C GLY A 162 -26.95 -2.19 7.22
N LEU A 163 -27.66 -1.09 6.96
CA LEU A 163 -27.25 -0.11 5.93
C LEU A 163 -25.95 0.60 6.30
N ALA A 164 -25.75 0.92 7.59
CA ALA A 164 -24.51 1.55 8.04
C ALA A 164 -23.31 0.59 7.88
N VAL A 165 -23.47 -0.67 8.29
CA VAL A 165 -22.45 -1.72 8.06
C VAL A 165 -22.16 -1.89 6.57
N SER A 166 -23.19 -1.87 5.72
CA SER A 166 -23.03 -1.92 4.27
C SER A 166 -22.19 -0.75 3.73
N VAL A 167 -22.40 0.46 4.24
CA VAL A 167 -21.61 1.64 3.85
C VAL A 167 -20.15 1.52 4.29
N VAL A 168 -19.87 0.94 5.47
CA VAL A 168 -18.49 0.67 5.91
C VAL A 168 -17.82 -0.36 5.00
N VAL A 169 -18.50 -1.48 4.72
CA VAL A 169 -17.95 -2.55 3.88
C VAL A 169 -17.72 -2.07 2.45
N VAL A 170 -18.70 -1.41 1.83
CA VAL A 170 -18.54 -0.92 0.46
C VAL A 170 -17.53 0.22 0.40
N GLY A 171 -17.51 1.10 1.40
CA GLY A 171 -16.48 2.12 1.45
C GLY A 171 -15.08 1.55 1.66
N ALA A 172 -14.90 0.43 2.38
CA ALA A 172 -13.62 -0.29 2.45
C ALA A 172 -13.20 -0.87 1.08
N PHE A 173 -14.15 -1.45 0.32
CA PHE A 173 -13.87 -1.94 -1.04
C PHE A 173 -13.56 -0.83 -2.04
N LEU A 174 -14.27 0.29 -1.95
CA LEU A 174 -14.01 1.45 -2.81
C LEU A 174 -12.76 2.20 -2.37
N ALA A 175 -12.46 2.25 -1.08
CA ALA A 175 -11.23 2.80 -0.52
C ALA A 175 -10.01 2.14 -1.17
N ALA A 176 -10.00 0.81 -1.20
CA ALA A 176 -8.96 0.02 -1.87
C ALA A 176 -8.86 0.34 -3.37
N SER A 177 -9.93 0.76 -4.03
CA SER A 177 -9.92 0.93 -5.48
C SER A 177 -9.69 2.38 -5.93
N THR A 178 -10.07 3.37 -5.13
CA THR A 178 -9.97 4.79 -5.51
C THR A 178 -8.80 5.52 -4.88
N GLY A 179 -8.44 5.21 -3.64
CA GLY A 179 -7.40 5.94 -2.89
C GLY A 179 -7.64 7.45 -2.71
N ILE A 180 -8.77 8.00 -3.20
CA ILE A 180 -9.12 9.42 -3.13
C ILE A 180 -10.25 9.59 -2.13
N VAL A 181 -9.91 9.99 -0.92
CA VAL A 181 -10.86 10.16 0.19
C VAL A 181 -11.98 11.12 -0.16
N GLY A 182 -11.66 12.30 -0.69
CA GLY A 182 -12.66 13.33 -0.94
C GLY A 182 -13.71 12.91 -1.95
N ALA A 183 -13.30 12.33 -3.08
CA ALA A 183 -14.19 11.79 -4.09
C ALA A 183 -15.09 10.68 -3.50
N THR A 184 -14.51 9.75 -2.74
CA THR A 184 -15.27 8.66 -2.12
C THR A 184 -16.32 9.18 -1.13
N VAL A 185 -15.98 10.16 -0.28
CA VAL A 185 -16.93 10.78 0.66
C VAL A 185 -18.05 11.50 -0.08
N VAL A 186 -17.74 12.25 -1.14
CA VAL A 186 -18.73 12.95 -1.98
C VAL A 186 -19.67 11.94 -2.64
N THR A 187 -19.11 10.89 -3.26
CA THR A 187 -19.88 9.89 -3.99
C THR A 187 -20.73 9.03 -3.06
N MET A 188 -20.17 8.60 -1.93
CA MET A 188 -20.94 7.95 -0.87
C MET A 188 -22.01 8.88 -0.29
N GLY A 189 -21.70 10.16 -0.10
CA GLY A 189 -22.67 11.15 0.35
C GLY A 189 -23.84 11.34 -0.63
N LEU A 190 -23.58 11.37 -1.94
CA LEU A 190 -24.64 11.49 -2.95
C LEU A 190 -25.48 10.23 -3.09
N LEU A 191 -24.89 9.04 -2.92
CA LEU A 191 -25.57 7.76 -3.14
C LEU A 191 -26.24 7.21 -1.87
N SER A 192 -25.51 7.17 -0.76
CA SER A 192 -25.92 6.48 0.46
C SER A 192 -26.67 7.37 1.45
N LEU A 193 -26.32 8.66 1.59
CA LEU A 193 -26.98 9.54 2.56
C LEU A 193 -28.49 9.69 2.30
N PRO A 194 -28.97 9.97 1.07
CA PRO A 194 -30.41 10.06 0.82
C PRO A 194 -31.12 8.74 1.10
N THR A 195 -30.48 7.62 0.78
CA THR A 195 -31.02 6.27 0.99
C THR A 195 -31.14 5.95 2.49
N MET A 196 -30.15 6.29 3.30
CA MET A 196 -30.19 6.10 4.76
C MET A 196 -31.30 6.96 5.40
N LEU A 197 -31.38 8.25 5.03
CA LEU A 197 -32.39 9.17 5.57
C LEU A 197 -33.82 8.74 5.21
N ARG A 198 -34.05 8.25 3.98
CA ARG A 198 -35.36 7.72 3.56
C ARG A 198 -35.79 6.49 4.34
N ASN A 199 -34.83 5.69 4.83
CA ASN A 199 -35.08 4.52 5.65
C ASN A 199 -35.06 4.82 7.15
N GLY A 200 -35.18 6.09 7.56
CA GLY A 200 -35.33 6.47 8.98
C GLY A 200 -34.03 6.48 9.79
N TYR A 201 -32.86 6.44 9.15
CA TYR A 201 -31.60 6.61 9.88
C TYR A 201 -31.45 8.04 10.39
N SER A 202 -30.91 8.20 11.58
CA SER A 202 -30.58 9.51 12.12
C SER A 202 -29.50 10.21 11.27
N PRO A 203 -29.59 11.53 11.04
CA PRO A 203 -28.57 12.28 10.31
C PRO A 203 -27.16 12.11 10.87
N GLN A 204 -27.03 11.98 12.20
CA GLN A 204 -25.75 11.84 12.89
C GLN A 204 -25.06 10.53 12.50
N ILE A 205 -25.72 9.38 12.66
CA ILE A 205 -25.07 8.10 12.33
C ILE A 205 -24.82 7.97 10.82
N ALA A 206 -25.76 8.45 9.99
CA ALA A 206 -25.61 8.38 8.54
C ALA A 206 -24.40 9.19 8.05
N THR A 207 -24.26 10.43 8.54
CA THR A 207 -23.13 11.28 8.14
C THR A 207 -21.81 10.82 8.73
N GLY A 208 -21.80 10.38 9.99
CA GLY A 208 -20.60 9.86 10.64
C GLY A 208 -20.03 8.63 9.95
N VAL A 209 -20.88 7.65 9.65
CA VAL A 209 -20.48 6.41 8.94
C VAL A 209 -19.95 6.71 7.54
N ILE A 210 -20.61 7.59 6.79
CA ILE A 210 -20.19 7.95 5.43
C ILE A 210 -18.83 8.66 5.46
N ALA A 211 -18.65 9.63 6.36
CA ALA A 211 -17.40 10.36 6.49
C ALA A 211 -16.26 9.42 6.89
N ALA A 212 -16.45 8.61 7.95
CA ALA A 212 -15.44 7.68 8.44
C ALA A 212 -15.08 6.62 7.38
N SER A 213 -16.08 6.01 6.74
CA SER A 213 -15.89 5.00 5.70
C SER A 213 -15.12 5.54 4.50
N GLY A 214 -15.39 6.78 4.07
CA GLY A 214 -14.66 7.39 2.96
C GLY A 214 -13.18 7.67 3.27
N THR A 215 -12.80 7.86 4.54
CA THR A 215 -11.38 8.04 4.92
C THR A 215 -10.57 6.76 4.92
N LEU A 216 -11.20 5.57 4.89
CA LEU A 216 -10.49 4.29 4.83
C LEU A 216 -9.58 4.17 3.59
N GLY A 217 -9.82 4.96 2.55
CA GLY A 217 -8.97 5.03 1.35
C GLY A 217 -7.53 5.46 1.61
N GLN A 218 -7.23 6.04 2.77
CA GLN A 218 -5.86 6.40 3.15
C GLN A 218 -5.04 5.21 3.66
N ILE A 219 -5.69 4.17 4.18
CA ILE A 219 -5.00 3.06 4.85
C ILE A 219 -5.19 1.73 4.12
N ILE A 220 -6.36 1.48 3.52
CA ILE A 220 -6.65 0.19 2.86
C ILE A 220 -5.92 0.12 1.52
N PRO A 221 -5.00 -0.84 1.31
CA PRO A 221 -4.27 -0.97 0.05
C PRO A 221 -5.16 -1.42 -1.13
N PRO A 222 -4.82 -1.04 -2.38
CA PRO A 222 -3.79 -0.07 -2.76
C PRO A 222 -4.20 1.38 -2.44
N SER A 223 -3.36 2.09 -1.66
CA SER A 223 -3.64 3.46 -1.21
C SER A 223 -2.59 4.44 -1.71
N ILE A 224 -3.04 5.58 -2.25
CA ILE A 224 -2.17 6.67 -2.70
C ILE A 224 -1.29 7.18 -1.54
N VAL A 225 -1.86 7.28 -0.34
CA VAL A 225 -1.14 7.76 0.84
C VAL A 225 0.04 6.84 1.17
N ILE A 226 -0.19 5.53 1.17
CA ILE A 226 0.87 4.54 1.47
C ILE A 226 1.89 4.44 0.33
N VAL A 227 1.49 4.59 -0.93
CA VAL A 227 2.46 4.65 -2.07
C VAL A 227 3.43 5.82 -1.89
N LEU A 228 2.89 7.00 -1.59
CA LEU A 228 3.68 8.22 -1.45
C LEU A 228 4.54 8.20 -0.18
N LEU A 229 3.96 7.80 0.94
CA LEU A 229 4.70 7.60 2.19
C LEU A 229 5.79 6.56 2.02
N GLY A 230 5.51 5.43 1.37
CA GLY A 230 6.51 4.36 1.26
C GLY A 230 7.71 4.72 0.41
N THR A 231 7.50 5.52 -0.64
CA THR A 231 8.61 6.05 -1.43
C THR A 231 9.49 6.98 -0.59
N LEU A 232 8.87 7.96 0.09
CA LEU A 232 9.62 8.95 0.86
C LEU A 232 10.22 8.38 2.15
N ALA A 233 9.49 7.52 2.85
CA ALA A 233 9.94 6.86 4.06
C ALA A 233 11.11 5.91 3.76
N GLY A 234 11.07 5.16 2.66
CA GLY A 234 12.18 4.32 2.23
C GLY A 234 13.45 5.14 1.99
N ASP A 235 13.35 6.23 1.23
CA ASP A 235 14.48 7.14 0.98
C ASP A 235 15.02 7.75 2.28
N LEU A 236 14.13 8.29 3.13
CA LEU A 236 14.51 8.94 4.38
C LEU A 236 15.09 7.96 5.39
N TYR A 237 14.56 6.75 5.48
CA TYR A 237 15.07 5.68 6.33
C TYR A 237 16.47 5.26 5.88
N SER A 238 16.66 4.97 4.59
CA SER A 238 17.96 4.59 4.06
C SER A 238 19.03 5.66 4.34
N VAL A 239 18.73 6.93 4.04
CA VAL A 239 19.65 8.05 4.29
C VAL A 239 19.90 8.26 5.78
N ALA A 240 18.88 8.18 6.62
CA ALA A 240 19.03 8.39 8.05
C ALA A 240 19.85 7.29 8.73
N GLN A 241 19.66 6.02 8.33
CA GLN A 241 20.45 4.90 8.83
C GLN A 241 21.89 4.92 8.32
N GLU A 242 22.11 5.38 7.08
CA GLU A 242 23.47 5.60 6.55
C GLU A 242 24.23 6.64 7.37
N ASN A 243 23.59 7.78 7.66
CA ASN A 243 24.16 8.80 8.54
C ASN A 243 24.41 8.26 9.96
N ARG A 244 23.49 7.45 10.50
CA ARG A 244 23.65 6.82 11.82
C ARG A 244 24.83 5.84 11.84
N ALA A 245 25.03 5.04 10.78
CA ALA A 245 26.15 4.12 10.67
C ALA A 245 27.49 4.86 10.63
N GLN A 246 27.57 5.95 9.87
CA GLN A 246 28.75 6.84 9.85
C GLN A 246 28.99 7.47 11.24
N LEU A 247 27.92 7.88 11.91
CA LEU A 247 27.97 8.36 13.29
C LEU A 247 28.33 7.27 14.31
N ALA A 248 28.18 5.99 13.96
CA ALA A 248 28.59 4.86 14.78
C ALA A 248 30.03 4.37 14.45
N GLY A 249 30.73 5.03 13.50
CA GLY A 249 32.07 4.65 13.06
C GLY A 249 32.10 3.51 12.04
N CYS A 250 30.94 3.10 11.51
CA CYS A 250 30.79 2.08 10.49
C CYS A 250 30.80 2.68 9.07
N SER A 251 31.11 1.86 8.07
CA SER A 251 31.23 2.30 6.67
C SER A 251 29.90 2.54 5.97
N ASP A 252 28.87 1.78 6.34
CA ASP A 252 27.58 1.74 5.66
C ASP A 252 26.48 1.18 6.59
N ALA A 253 25.22 1.51 6.30
CA ALA A 253 24.06 1.06 7.09
C ALA A 253 23.94 -0.46 7.16
N LEU A 254 24.21 -1.18 6.08
CA LEU A 254 24.13 -2.64 6.03
C LEU A 254 25.15 -3.29 7.00
N THR A 255 26.36 -2.75 7.09
CA THR A 255 27.34 -3.19 8.08
C THR A 255 26.85 -2.97 9.50
N TYR A 256 26.27 -1.82 9.80
CA TYR A 256 25.82 -1.47 11.15
C TYR A 256 24.57 -2.25 11.59
N LEU A 257 23.56 -2.37 10.73
CA LEU A 257 22.28 -3.00 11.03
C LEU A 257 22.28 -4.52 10.81
N GLY A 258 23.21 -5.05 10.00
CA GLY A 258 23.19 -6.47 9.58
C GLY A 258 22.18 -6.76 8.46
N GLU A 259 21.21 -5.87 8.22
CA GLU A 259 20.21 -5.98 7.17
C GLU A 259 20.17 -4.73 6.27
N PRO A 260 19.71 -4.83 5.01
CA PRO A 260 19.59 -3.68 4.13
C PRO A 260 18.60 -2.65 4.70
N ALA A 261 19.05 -1.40 4.85
CA ALA A 261 18.22 -0.28 5.31
C ALA A 261 17.23 0.20 4.23
N VAL A 262 16.33 -0.67 3.78
CA VAL A 262 15.39 -0.42 2.69
C VAL A 262 13.97 -0.74 3.11
N VAL A 263 13.03 0.12 2.74
CA VAL A 263 11.60 -0.10 2.96
C VAL A 263 10.90 0.04 1.63
N SER A 264 10.26 -1.03 1.19
CA SER A 264 9.53 -1.03 -0.08
C SER A 264 8.05 -0.63 0.13
N VAL A 265 7.45 -0.07 -0.92
CA VAL A 265 6.00 0.20 -0.95
C VAL A 265 5.18 -1.10 -0.75
N GLY A 266 5.68 -2.23 -1.27
CA GLY A 266 5.02 -3.53 -1.13
C GLY A 266 4.96 -4.00 0.32
N THR A 267 6.08 -3.88 1.04
CA THR A 267 6.16 -4.19 2.48
C THR A 267 5.20 -3.32 3.29
N LEU A 268 5.09 -2.03 2.93
CA LEU A 268 4.13 -1.13 3.59
C LEU A 268 2.67 -1.42 3.24
N PHE A 269 2.38 -1.97 2.05
CA PHE A 269 1.05 -2.48 1.74
C PHE A 269 0.68 -3.69 2.60
N GLN A 270 1.62 -4.61 2.84
CA GLN A 270 1.41 -5.72 3.78
C GLN A 270 1.16 -5.16 5.18
N ALA A 271 2.01 -4.24 5.63
CA ALA A 271 1.92 -3.62 6.95
C ALA A 271 0.60 -2.86 7.18
N ALA A 272 0.04 -2.21 6.15
CA ALA A 272 -1.19 -1.45 6.23
C ALA A 272 -2.47 -2.31 6.21
N LEU A 273 -2.40 -3.55 5.71
CA LEU A 273 -3.59 -4.37 5.44
C LEU A 273 -4.36 -4.70 6.72
N LEU A 274 -3.67 -5.23 7.74
CA LEU A 274 -4.29 -5.59 9.01
C LEU A 274 -4.85 -4.37 9.76
N PRO A 275 -4.09 -3.27 9.95
CA PRO A 275 -4.61 -2.02 10.52
C PRO A 275 -5.83 -1.46 9.78
N GLY A 276 -5.83 -1.50 8.44
CA GLY A 276 -6.97 -1.05 7.64
C GLY A 276 -8.23 -1.89 7.86
N ILE A 277 -8.08 -3.22 7.89
CA ILE A 277 -9.18 -4.16 8.20
C ILE A 277 -9.65 -3.95 9.64
N LEU A 278 -8.73 -3.80 10.59
CA LEU A 278 -9.04 -3.54 12.00
C LEU A 278 -9.91 -2.29 12.16
N LEU A 279 -9.53 -1.17 11.54
CA LEU A 279 -10.32 0.07 11.59
C LEU A 279 -11.70 -0.09 10.95
N ALA A 280 -11.79 -0.75 9.79
CA ALA A 280 -13.07 -1.02 9.14
C ALA A 280 -13.98 -1.90 10.02
N LEU A 281 -13.42 -2.92 10.69
CA LEU A 281 -14.15 -3.77 11.63
C LEU A 281 -14.62 -2.97 12.85
N LEU A 282 -13.76 -2.12 13.44
CA LEU A 282 -14.14 -1.27 14.57
C LEU A 282 -15.29 -0.32 14.21
N TYR A 283 -15.27 0.27 13.01
CA TYR A 283 -16.37 1.11 12.53
C TYR A 283 -17.67 0.33 12.35
N ALA A 284 -17.61 -0.87 11.75
CA ALA A 284 -18.77 -1.72 11.57
C ALA A 284 -19.35 -2.20 12.91
N LEU A 285 -18.49 -2.61 13.84
CA LEU A 285 -18.87 -3.03 15.20
C LEU A 285 -19.53 -1.89 15.97
N TYR A 286 -18.99 -0.67 15.88
CA TYR A 286 -19.61 0.49 16.49
C TYR A 286 -20.97 0.80 15.87
N ALA A 287 -21.09 0.82 14.54
CA ALA A 287 -22.35 1.08 13.85
C ALA A 287 -23.44 0.05 14.22
N PHE A 288 -23.05 -1.23 14.29
CA PHE A 288 -23.93 -2.31 14.70
C PHE A 288 -24.31 -2.22 16.19
N GLY A 289 -23.34 -2.02 17.08
CA GLY A 289 -23.57 -1.86 18.52
C GLY A 289 -24.44 -0.64 18.84
N TYR A 290 -24.22 0.49 18.16
CA TYR A 290 -25.06 1.68 18.28
C TYR A 290 -26.50 1.40 17.87
N ALA A 291 -26.72 0.61 16.81
CA ALA A 291 -28.05 0.24 16.34
C ALA A 291 -28.76 -0.73 17.29
N LEU A 292 -28.04 -1.64 17.95
CA LEU A 292 -28.61 -2.51 18.98
C LEU A 292 -29.09 -1.72 20.20
N VAL A 293 -28.33 -0.70 20.62
CA VAL A 293 -28.68 0.16 21.76
C VAL A 293 -29.76 1.19 21.38
N ASN A 294 -29.74 1.68 20.12
CA ASN A 294 -30.69 2.69 19.62
C ASN A 294 -31.42 2.24 18.33
N PRO A 295 -32.34 1.25 18.40
CA PRO A 295 -33.01 0.72 17.21
C PRO A 295 -33.81 1.76 16.43
N SER A 296 -34.32 2.80 17.10
CA SER A 296 -35.08 3.89 16.46
C SER A 296 -34.23 4.82 15.59
N LYS A 297 -32.90 4.88 15.82
CA LYS A 297 -31.97 5.77 15.11
C LYS A 297 -31.25 5.08 13.95
N ALA A 298 -31.29 3.76 13.88
CA ALA A 298 -30.69 2.93 12.85
C ALA A 298 -31.51 1.64 12.64
N PRO A 299 -32.74 1.77 12.12
CA PRO A 299 -33.65 0.63 11.99
C PRO A 299 -33.15 -0.39 10.96
N ALA A 300 -33.62 -1.63 11.13
CA ALA A 300 -33.48 -2.67 10.10
C ALA A 300 -34.33 -2.30 8.89
N VAL A 301 -33.79 -2.52 7.69
CA VAL A 301 -34.44 -2.18 6.43
C VAL A 301 -34.77 -3.45 5.68
N GLN A 302 -36.06 -3.70 5.50
CA GLN A 302 -36.55 -4.76 4.61
C GLN A 302 -36.50 -4.22 3.18
N LEU A 303 -35.39 -4.45 2.50
CA LEU A 303 -35.33 -4.32 1.05
C LEU A 303 -36.03 -5.54 0.46
N ALA A 304 -36.88 -5.33 -0.55
CA ALA A 304 -37.66 -6.39 -1.18
C ALA A 304 -36.80 -7.63 -1.46
N ASP A 305 -37.28 -8.81 -1.05
CA ASP A 305 -36.57 -10.08 -1.20
C ASP A 305 -36.12 -10.25 -2.65
N GLY A 306 -34.80 -10.24 -2.85
CA GLY A 306 -34.23 -10.76 -4.09
C GLY A 306 -34.56 -12.25 -4.13
N GLY A 307 -35.14 -12.74 -5.23
CA GLY A 307 -35.58 -14.13 -5.44
C GLY A 307 -34.45 -15.16 -5.45
N GLY A 308 -33.64 -15.19 -4.38
CA GLY A 308 -32.65 -16.20 -4.11
C GLY A 308 -33.33 -17.47 -3.61
N GLU A 309 -32.77 -18.58 -4.01
CA GLU A 309 -33.21 -19.91 -3.60
C GLU A 309 -33.09 -20.06 -2.06
N PRO A 310 -34.08 -20.65 -1.36
CA PRO A 310 -33.98 -20.85 0.09
C PRO A 310 -32.89 -21.87 0.43
N ILE A 311 -31.78 -21.41 1.02
CA ILE A 311 -30.65 -22.25 1.45
C ILE A 311 -30.77 -22.57 2.94
N THR A 312 -30.69 -23.85 3.31
CA THR A 312 -30.74 -24.27 4.72
C THR A 312 -29.46 -23.86 5.49
N ARG A 313 -29.54 -23.77 6.82
CA ARG A 313 -28.36 -23.44 7.66
C ARG A 313 -27.22 -24.45 7.49
N ALA A 314 -27.57 -25.74 7.36
CA ALA A 314 -26.61 -26.81 7.14
C ALA A 314 -25.91 -26.66 5.79
N GLU A 315 -26.65 -26.44 4.70
CA GLU A 315 -26.05 -26.21 3.37
C GLU A 315 -25.17 -24.97 3.35
N ARG A 316 -25.59 -23.89 4.02
CA ARG A 316 -24.80 -22.67 4.13
C ARG A 316 -23.45 -22.93 4.80
N PHE A 317 -23.46 -23.64 5.93
CA PHE A 317 -22.23 -24.00 6.63
C PHE A 317 -21.36 -24.92 5.78
N THR A 318 -21.92 -26.00 5.23
CA THR A 318 -21.18 -27.00 4.47
C THR A 318 -20.50 -26.41 3.25
N TRP A 319 -21.21 -25.64 2.41
CA TRP A 319 -20.69 -25.23 1.11
C TRP A 319 -19.92 -23.91 1.12
N PHE A 320 -20.23 -22.97 2.03
CA PHE A 320 -19.50 -21.69 2.12
C PHE A 320 -18.37 -21.70 3.13
N ALA A 321 -18.35 -22.61 4.11
CA ALA A 321 -17.30 -22.67 5.13
C ALA A 321 -16.65 -24.05 5.23
N GLY A 322 -17.43 -25.10 5.51
CA GLY A 322 -16.92 -26.45 5.78
C GLY A 322 -16.05 -27.02 4.66
N VAL A 323 -16.59 -27.10 3.43
CA VAL A 323 -15.87 -27.64 2.26
C VAL A 323 -14.69 -26.74 1.86
N PRO A 324 -14.82 -25.39 1.76
CA PRO A 324 -13.66 -24.53 1.49
C PRO A 324 -12.53 -24.68 2.51
N VAL A 325 -12.85 -24.66 3.81
CA VAL A 325 -11.86 -24.84 4.87
C VAL A 325 -11.25 -26.23 4.79
N ALA A 326 -12.04 -27.28 4.57
CA ALA A 326 -11.53 -28.64 4.43
C ALA A 326 -10.59 -28.81 3.21
N LEU A 327 -10.88 -28.16 2.08
CA LEU A 327 -10.02 -28.19 0.89
C LEU A 327 -8.68 -27.49 1.17
N VAL A 328 -8.71 -26.29 1.74
CA VAL A 328 -7.49 -25.51 2.02
C VAL A 328 -6.67 -26.15 3.14
N ALA A 329 -7.29 -26.44 4.29
CA ALA A 329 -6.62 -27.10 5.41
C ALA A 329 -6.13 -28.50 5.03
N GLY A 330 -6.89 -29.24 4.21
CA GLY A 330 -6.48 -30.52 3.66
C GLY A 330 -5.24 -30.39 2.77
N SER A 331 -5.19 -29.41 1.87
CA SER A 331 -4.01 -29.16 1.04
C SER A 331 -2.78 -28.72 1.85
N MET A 332 -2.98 -27.89 2.89
CA MET A 332 -1.90 -27.47 3.79
C MET A 332 -1.39 -28.65 4.62
N LEU A 333 -2.27 -29.51 5.11
CA LEU A 333 -1.89 -30.73 5.82
C LEU A 333 -1.12 -31.68 4.92
N LEU A 334 -1.60 -31.93 3.69
CA LEU A 334 -0.89 -32.74 2.71
C LEU A 334 0.47 -32.15 2.34
N SER A 335 0.60 -30.82 2.33
CA SER A 335 1.88 -30.15 2.14
C SER A 335 2.81 -30.35 3.34
N SER A 336 2.30 -30.21 4.57
CA SER A 336 3.08 -30.45 5.80
C SER A 336 3.54 -31.90 5.97
N LEU A 337 2.79 -32.85 5.39
CA LEU A 337 3.12 -34.28 5.37
C LEU A 337 4.04 -34.68 4.20
N GLY A 338 4.47 -33.73 3.38
CA GLY A 338 5.33 -33.99 2.21
C GLY A 338 4.64 -34.68 1.03
N VAL A 339 3.31 -34.81 1.06
CA VAL A 339 2.53 -35.39 -0.05
C VAL A 339 2.36 -34.38 -1.20
N VAL A 340 2.18 -33.10 -0.85
CA VAL A 340 2.16 -31.98 -1.81
C VAL A 340 3.46 -31.19 -1.68
N GLY A 341 4.22 -31.09 -2.77
CA GLY A 341 5.52 -30.44 -2.76
C GLY A 341 6.05 -30.14 -4.15
N SER A 342 7.29 -29.68 -4.24
CA SER A 342 7.91 -29.41 -5.53
C SER A 342 8.20 -30.73 -6.26
N GLN A 343 7.83 -30.79 -7.53
CA GLN A 343 8.27 -31.80 -8.49
C GLN A 343 9.27 -31.23 -9.51
N GLY A 344 9.68 -29.97 -9.33
CA GLY A 344 10.57 -29.28 -10.25
C GLY A 344 12.00 -29.80 -10.17
N LEU A 345 12.51 -30.35 -11.27
CA LEU A 345 13.92 -30.76 -11.43
C LEU A 345 14.84 -29.61 -11.86
N ARG A 346 14.36 -28.36 -11.77
CA ARG A 346 15.18 -27.20 -12.10
C ARG A 346 16.29 -27.08 -11.06
N VAL A 347 17.52 -27.15 -11.53
CA VAL A 347 18.75 -26.93 -10.76
C VAL A 347 19.38 -25.71 -11.38
N ASP A 348 19.71 -24.72 -10.55
CA ASP A 348 20.38 -23.52 -11.00
C ASP A 348 21.76 -23.84 -11.56
N THR A 349 22.26 -23.01 -12.47
CA THR A 349 23.52 -23.27 -13.18
C THR A 349 24.74 -22.98 -12.29
N PHE A 350 24.52 -22.28 -11.19
CA PHE A 350 25.51 -21.87 -10.22
C PHE A 350 25.10 -22.43 -8.86
N THR A 351 26.07 -22.73 -8.00
CA THR A 351 25.79 -22.97 -6.58
C THR A 351 25.22 -21.70 -5.96
N ASP A 352 24.37 -21.86 -4.95
CA ASP A 352 24.01 -20.74 -4.07
C ASP A 352 25.30 -20.13 -3.52
N MET A 353 25.32 -18.80 -3.34
CA MET A 353 26.41 -18.16 -2.62
C MET A 353 26.48 -18.76 -1.22
N GLY A 354 27.70 -19.04 -0.73
CA GLY A 354 27.88 -19.50 0.65
C GLY A 354 27.22 -18.54 1.64
N GLU A 355 26.68 -19.09 2.73
CA GLU A 355 26.11 -18.27 3.81
C GLU A 355 27.19 -17.29 4.31
N THR A 356 26.85 -16.00 4.30
CA THR A 356 27.65 -14.97 4.95
C THR A 356 27.33 -14.99 6.44
N ALA A 357 28.32 -14.65 7.28
CA ALA A 357 28.05 -14.44 8.69
C ALA A 357 26.90 -13.44 8.89
N SER A 358 26.10 -13.67 9.93
CA SER A 358 24.94 -12.84 10.31
C SER A 358 25.29 -11.37 10.50
N LEU A 359 26.52 -11.07 10.92
CA LEU A 359 27.08 -9.72 10.98
C LEU A 359 28.46 -9.67 10.30
N ARG A 360 28.80 -8.51 9.72
CA ARG A 360 30.15 -8.27 9.19
C ARG A 360 31.13 -8.07 10.34
N THR A 361 32.08 -8.98 10.49
CA THR A 361 33.06 -8.95 11.60
C THR A 361 34.36 -8.24 11.26
N ASN A 362 34.66 -8.02 9.97
CA ASN A 362 35.82 -7.24 9.52
C ASN A 362 35.50 -5.74 9.47
N VAL A 363 35.52 -5.09 10.64
CA VAL A 363 35.20 -3.67 10.81
C VAL A 363 36.24 -2.97 11.70
N SER A 364 36.20 -1.64 11.75
CA SER A 364 36.99 -0.85 12.70
C SER A 364 36.62 -1.18 14.17
N ASP A 365 37.56 -0.96 15.10
CA ASP A 365 37.31 -1.19 16.53
C ASP A 365 36.14 -0.34 17.06
N GLU A 366 35.97 0.88 16.52
CA GLU A 366 34.85 1.77 16.86
C GLU A 366 33.51 1.20 16.37
N CYS A 367 33.43 0.77 15.10
CA CYS A 367 32.23 0.16 14.55
C CYS A 367 31.88 -1.15 15.29
N ARG A 368 32.89 -1.94 15.67
CA ARG A 368 32.70 -3.15 16.48
C ARG A 368 32.04 -2.83 17.82
N ALA A 369 32.52 -1.82 18.55
CA ALA A 369 31.92 -1.42 19.82
C ALA A 369 30.45 -1.01 19.63
N SER A 370 30.17 -0.21 18.61
CA SER A 370 28.81 0.24 18.29
C SER A 370 27.87 -0.89 17.86
N MET A 371 28.36 -1.90 17.13
CA MET A 371 27.58 -3.08 16.75
C MET A 371 27.30 -4.00 17.93
N ILE A 372 28.27 -4.19 18.84
CA ILE A 372 28.07 -4.94 20.07
C ILE A 372 27.03 -4.25 20.96
N GLU A 373 27.03 -2.92 21.01
CA GLU A 373 26.01 -2.15 21.73
C GLU A 373 24.61 -2.34 21.13
N LEU A 374 24.50 -2.39 19.80
CA LEU A 374 23.22 -2.53 19.10
C LEU A 374 22.65 -3.96 19.15
N HIS A 375 23.45 -4.97 18.81
CA HIS A 375 23.01 -6.37 18.63
C HIS A 375 23.26 -7.24 19.86
N GLY A 376 24.07 -6.75 20.80
CA GLY A 376 24.50 -7.50 21.98
C GLY A 376 25.73 -8.38 21.73
N GLN A 377 26.46 -8.68 22.81
CA GLN A 377 27.70 -9.46 22.75
C GLN A 377 27.49 -10.88 22.20
N ALA A 378 26.36 -11.52 22.52
CA ALA A 378 26.07 -12.89 22.09
C ALA A 378 25.97 -12.99 20.55
N ALA A 379 25.20 -12.10 19.92
CA ALA A 379 25.06 -12.07 18.46
C ALA A 379 26.39 -11.77 17.76
N TRP A 380 27.23 -10.91 18.35
CA TRP A 380 28.58 -10.66 17.84
C TRP A 380 29.47 -11.90 17.89
N ASP A 381 29.47 -12.61 19.03
CA ASP A 381 30.29 -13.80 19.22
C ASP A 381 29.83 -14.94 18.30
N ASP A 382 28.52 -15.07 18.08
CA ASP A 382 27.93 -16.01 17.11
C ASP A 382 28.37 -15.67 15.68
N ALA A 383 28.28 -14.39 15.26
CA ALA A 383 28.76 -13.95 13.94
C ALA A 383 30.26 -14.15 13.74
N VAL A 384 31.07 -14.01 14.80
CA VAL A 384 32.52 -14.31 14.76
C VAL A 384 32.76 -15.81 14.62
N ALA A 385 31.98 -16.65 15.30
CA ALA A 385 32.06 -18.10 15.16
C ALA A 385 31.64 -18.55 13.75
N GLU A 386 30.57 -17.96 13.20
CA GLU A 386 30.12 -18.16 11.82
C GLU A 386 31.21 -17.74 10.82
N GLN A 387 31.74 -16.52 10.93
CA GLN A 387 32.80 -16.06 10.04
C GLN A 387 34.05 -16.95 10.14
N LYS A 388 34.41 -17.38 11.34
CA LYS A 388 35.55 -18.29 11.53
C LYS A 388 35.28 -19.66 10.90
N ALA A 389 34.07 -20.20 11.01
CA ALA A 389 33.68 -21.44 10.35
C ALA A 389 33.72 -21.30 8.82
N ILE A 390 33.25 -20.16 8.30
CA ILE A 390 33.33 -19.80 6.87
C ILE A 390 34.79 -19.70 6.41
N ASP A 391 35.65 -19.02 7.17
CA ASP A 391 37.07 -18.85 6.85
C ASP A 391 37.83 -20.19 6.93
N GLU A 392 37.53 -21.03 7.93
CA GLU A 392 38.06 -22.39 8.06
C GLU A 392 37.60 -23.31 6.92
N ALA A 393 36.42 -23.05 6.34
CA ALA A 393 35.92 -23.72 5.15
C ALA A 393 36.50 -23.15 3.82
N GLY A 394 37.33 -22.09 3.87
CA GLY A 394 37.96 -21.49 2.70
C GLY A 394 37.36 -20.15 2.23
N GLY A 395 36.54 -19.51 3.07
CA GLY A 395 35.84 -18.26 2.79
C GLY A 395 34.41 -18.49 2.28
N VAL A 396 33.67 -17.41 2.00
CA VAL A 396 32.34 -17.50 1.38
C VAL A 396 32.52 -18.18 0.02
N GLU A 397 31.98 -19.40 -0.14
CA GLU A 397 32.00 -20.10 -1.42
C GLU A 397 31.39 -19.18 -2.49
N GLN A 398 32.24 -18.70 -3.40
CA GLN A 398 31.79 -17.95 -4.55
C GLN A 398 30.87 -18.85 -5.37
N SER A 399 29.78 -18.32 -5.90
CA SER A 399 28.87 -19.10 -6.73
C SER A 399 29.65 -19.70 -7.92
N VAL A 400 29.98 -20.99 -7.85
CA VAL A 400 30.74 -21.67 -8.89
C VAL A 400 29.74 -22.25 -9.87
N ARG A 401 30.05 -22.15 -11.16
CA ARG A 401 29.25 -22.83 -12.18
C ARG A 401 29.31 -24.34 -11.92
N LEU A 402 28.15 -24.95 -11.70
CA LEU A 402 28.05 -26.38 -11.44
C LEU A 402 28.56 -27.17 -12.65
N SER A 403 29.36 -28.21 -12.40
CA SER A 403 29.80 -29.11 -13.46
C SER A 403 28.58 -29.87 -14.02
N PRO A 404 28.61 -30.27 -15.31
CA PRO A 404 27.52 -31.04 -15.92
C PRO A 404 27.16 -32.30 -15.11
N GLU A 405 28.14 -32.95 -14.49
CA GLU A 405 27.98 -34.14 -13.66
C GLU A 405 27.25 -33.83 -12.35
N ARG A 406 27.61 -32.73 -11.67
CA ARG A 406 26.94 -32.31 -10.42
C ARG A 406 25.50 -31.86 -10.64
N ILE A 407 25.21 -31.23 -11.78
CA ILE A 407 23.82 -30.90 -12.17
C ILE A 407 22.99 -32.18 -12.33
N VAL A 408 23.56 -33.23 -12.92
CA VAL A 408 22.87 -34.52 -13.08
C VAL A 408 22.63 -35.19 -11.72
N GLU A 409 23.59 -35.13 -10.80
CA GLU A 409 23.46 -35.66 -9.45
C GLU A 409 22.39 -34.92 -8.63
N LEU A 410 22.42 -33.59 -8.60
CA LEU A 410 21.40 -32.77 -7.93
C LEU A 410 20.00 -32.96 -8.52
N ARG A 411 19.89 -33.19 -9.83
CA ARG A 411 18.62 -33.57 -10.47
C ARG A 411 18.14 -34.95 -10.02
N ALA A 412 19.04 -35.91 -9.86
CA ALA A 412 18.71 -37.25 -9.37
C ALA A 412 18.24 -37.21 -7.90
N GLU A 413 18.89 -36.41 -7.05
CA GLU A 413 18.47 -36.18 -5.67
C GLU A 413 17.10 -35.49 -5.59
N LYS A 414 16.87 -34.43 -6.39
CA LYS A 414 15.55 -33.78 -6.49
C LYS A 414 14.47 -34.73 -7.02
N ALA A 415 14.80 -35.63 -7.94
CA ALA A 415 13.87 -36.63 -8.45
C ALA A 415 13.52 -37.69 -7.39
N ALA A 416 14.48 -38.09 -6.55
CA ALA A 416 14.26 -39.04 -5.47
C ALA A 416 13.41 -38.45 -4.32
N ASN A 417 13.57 -37.15 -4.05
CA ASN A 417 12.83 -36.42 -3.02
C ASN A 417 11.56 -35.72 -3.54
N ALA A 418 11.17 -35.97 -4.80
CA ALA A 418 10.02 -35.32 -5.40
C ALA A 418 8.73 -35.76 -4.70
N ALA A 419 7.88 -34.77 -4.41
CA ALA A 419 6.59 -35.05 -3.78
C ALA A 419 5.66 -35.81 -4.74
N PRO A 420 4.77 -36.68 -4.22
CA PRO A 420 3.77 -37.38 -5.04
C PRO A 420 2.83 -36.46 -5.82
N ILE A 421 2.52 -35.27 -5.28
CA ILE A 421 1.67 -34.27 -5.94
C ILE A 421 2.46 -32.96 -6.09
N GLY A 422 2.48 -32.41 -7.30
CA GLY A 422 3.09 -31.13 -7.60
C GLY A 422 2.33 -29.96 -6.98
N THR A 423 3.03 -29.00 -6.39
CA THR A 423 2.44 -27.77 -5.84
C THR A 423 1.56 -27.02 -6.83
N GLY A 424 1.97 -26.92 -8.09
CA GLY A 424 1.18 -26.30 -9.16
C GLY A 424 -0.14 -27.02 -9.42
N VAL A 425 -0.11 -28.35 -9.53
CA VAL A 425 -1.30 -29.19 -9.76
C VAL A 425 -2.24 -29.10 -8.56
N ALA A 426 -1.71 -29.30 -7.34
CA ALA A 426 -2.49 -29.19 -6.10
C ALA A 426 -3.21 -27.84 -5.99
N THR A 427 -2.49 -26.74 -6.27
CA THR A 427 -3.06 -25.39 -6.19
C THR A 427 -4.20 -25.18 -7.20
N ILE A 428 -4.02 -25.62 -8.45
CA ILE A 428 -5.06 -25.54 -9.48
C ILE A 428 -6.28 -26.37 -9.08
N MET A 429 -6.06 -27.60 -8.60
CA MET A 429 -7.13 -28.52 -8.20
C MET A 429 -7.93 -28.00 -7.00
N VAL A 430 -7.26 -27.41 -6.01
CA VAL A 430 -7.92 -26.74 -4.88
C VAL A 430 -8.75 -25.56 -5.35
N MET A 431 -8.20 -24.71 -6.22
CA MET A 431 -8.92 -23.54 -6.77
C MET A 431 -10.17 -23.95 -7.55
N LEU A 432 -10.08 -24.97 -8.42
CA LEU A 432 -11.24 -25.52 -9.12
C LEU A 432 -12.26 -26.15 -8.15
N GLY A 433 -11.78 -26.84 -7.11
CA GLY A 433 -12.62 -27.42 -6.06
C GLY A 433 -13.43 -26.36 -5.30
N LEU A 434 -12.79 -25.23 -4.96
CA LEU A 434 -13.46 -24.09 -4.34
C LEU A 434 -14.57 -23.51 -5.22
N VAL A 435 -14.32 -23.37 -6.53
CA VAL A 435 -15.33 -22.91 -7.49
C VAL A 435 -16.54 -23.86 -7.52
N LEU A 436 -16.31 -25.17 -7.58
CA LEU A 436 -17.38 -26.17 -7.58
C LEU A 436 -18.17 -26.16 -6.27
N ALA A 437 -17.51 -26.04 -5.12
CA ALA A 437 -18.13 -25.98 -3.81
C ALA A 437 -19.02 -24.75 -3.66
N LEU A 438 -18.51 -23.57 -4.02
CA LEU A 438 -19.27 -22.32 -3.98
C LEU A 438 -20.45 -22.36 -4.96
N ALA A 439 -20.25 -22.89 -6.18
CA ALA A 439 -21.32 -23.03 -7.16
C ALA A 439 -22.44 -23.96 -6.68
N ARG A 440 -22.09 -25.01 -5.93
CA ARG A 440 -23.07 -25.90 -5.28
C ARG A 440 -23.84 -25.19 -4.18
N GLY A 441 -23.15 -24.37 -3.38
CA GLY A 441 -23.75 -23.58 -2.30
C GLY A 441 -24.72 -22.50 -2.79
N VAL A 442 -24.47 -21.92 -3.98
CA VAL A 442 -25.30 -20.88 -4.57
C VAL A 442 -26.64 -21.39 -5.12
N SER A 443 -26.65 -22.58 -5.72
CA SER A 443 -27.90 -23.22 -6.19
C SER A 443 -27.94 -24.70 -5.82
N PRO A 444 -28.40 -25.01 -4.59
CA PRO A 444 -28.51 -26.38 -4.09
C PRO A 444 -29.61 -27.22 -4.79
N SER A 445 -30.64 -26.62 -5.39
CA SER A 445 -31.67 -27.36 -6.13
C SER A 445 -31.26 -27.71 -7.56
N ALA A 446 -30.32 -26.96 -8.16
CA ALA A 446 -29.85 -27.26 -9.51
C ALA A 446 -29.13 -28.62 -9.54
N SER A 447 -29.27 -29.34 -10.66
CA SER A 447 -28.74 -30.70 -10.82
C SER A 447 -27.26 -30.79 -10.41
N PRO A 448 -26.85 -31.71 -9.53
CA PRO A 448 -25.46 -31.77 -9.08
C PRO A 448 -24.53 -32.38 -10.15
N THR A 449 -25.08 -33.00 -11.19
CA THR A 449 -24.34 -33.81 -12.17
C THR A 449 -23.16 -33.07 -12.83
N PRO A 450 -23.27 -31.81 -13.31
CA PRO A 450 -22.12 -31.16 -13.95
C PRO A 450 -21.01 -30.83 -12.94
N LEU A 451 -21.38 -30.51 -11.70
CA LEU A 451 -20.42 -30.22 -10.64
C LEU A 451 -19.72 -31.49 -10.13
N LEU A 452 -20.44 -32.62 -10.08
CA LEU A 452 -19.87 -33.92 -9.75
C LEU A 452 -18.89 -34.43 -10.82
N VAL A 453 -19.20 -34.19 -12.11
CA VAL A 453 -18.24 -34.46 -13.20
C VAL A 453 -16.96 -33.62 -13.02
N GLY A 454 -17.11 -32.35 -12.60
CA GLY A 454 -15.98 -31.51 -12.26
C GLY A 454 -15.16 -32.03 -11.09
N ALA A 455 -15.83 -32.45 -10.01
CA ALA A 455 -15.18 -33.01 -8.83
C ALA A 455 -14.46 -34.33 -9.14
N LEU A 456 -15.05 -35.16 -10.01
CA LEU A 456 -14.38 -36.36 -10.54
C LEU A 456 -13.13 -35.99 -11.32
N GLY A 457 -13.17 -34.94 -12.15
CA GLY A 457 -12.00 -34.41 -12.84
C GLY A 457 -10.87 -34.01 -11.89
N ILE A 458 -11.19 -33.38 -10.75
CA ILE A 458 -10.21 -33.03 -9.72
C ILE A 458 -9.58 -34.27 -9.10
N VAL A 459 -10.39 -35.24 -8.69
CA VAL A 459 -9.90 -36.50 -8.08
C VAL A 459 -9.03 -37.28 -9.07
N LEU A 460 -9.47 -37.39 -10.33
CA LEU A 460 -8.69 -38.02 -11.39
C LEU A 460 -7.39 -37.26 -11.68
N GLY A 461 -7.39 -35.93 -11.57
CA GLY A 461 -6.20 -35.11 -11.77
C GLY A 461 -5.14 -35.37 -10.70
N LEU A 462 -5.56 -35.39 -9.43
CA LEU A 462 -4.67 -35.71 -8.31
C LEU A 462 -4.17 -37.17 -8.38
N LEU A 463 -5.03 -38.12 -8.76
CA LEU A 463 -4.63 -39.51 -8.95
C LEU A 463 -3.68 -39.69 -10.14
N ALA A 464 -3.90 -38.97 -11.23
CA ALA A 464 -3.01 -38.99 -12.38
C ALA A 464 -1.64 -38.43 -12.02
N ASP A 465 -1.58 -37.36 -11.22
CA ASP A 465 -0.33 -36.79 -10.73
C ASP A 465 0.46 -37.81 -9.89
N ILE A 466 -0.21 -38.50 -8.97
CA ILE A 466 0.41 -39.53 -8.11
C ILE A 466 0.90 -40.75 -8.90
N LEU A 467 0.10 -41.24 -9.87
CA LEU A 467 0.30 -42.55 -10.47
C LEU A 467 1.00 -42.53 -11.83
N LEU A 468 0.83 -41.44 -12.60
CA LEU A 468 1.20 -41.38 -14.02
C LEU A 468 2.25 -40.31 -14.32
N ILE A 469 2.51 -39.38 -13.40
CA ILE A 469 3.39 -38.23 -13.62
C ILE A 469 4.63 -38.35 -12.72
N PRO A 470 5.70 -39.02 -13.19
CA PRO A 470 6.97 -38.99 -12.49
C PRO A 470 7.63 -37.60 -12.66
N ALA A 471 8.45 -37.19 -11.68
CA ALA A 471 9.14 -35.89 -11.69
C ALA A 471 10.04 -35.66 -12.91
N THR A 472 10.47 -36.72 -13.61
CA THR A 472 11.30 -36.65 -14.82
C THR A 472 10.50 -36.42 -16.11
N MET A 473 9.18 -36.40 -16.05
CA MET A 473 8.31 -36.24 -17.23
C MET A 473 8.37 -34.79 -17.76
N SER A 474 8.34 -34.61 -19.09
CA SER A 474 8.33 -33.27 -19.68
C SER A 474 7.03 -32.53 -19.33
N SER A 475 7.08 -31.19 -19.30
CA SER A 475 5.91 -30.34 -19.07
C SER A 475 4.81 -30.61 -20.11
N GLY A 476 5.17 -30.84 -21.37
CA GLY A 476 4.21 -31.19 -22.42
C GLY A 476 3.50 -32.54 -22.20
N ALA A 477 4.24 -33.58 -21.82
CA ALA A 477 3.66 -34.90 -21.53
C ALA A 477 2.75 -34.86 -20.29
N THR A 478 3.17 -34.14 -19.24
CA THR A 478 2.38 -33.86 -18.03
C THR A 478 1.05 -33.20 -18.39
N TRP A 479 1.10 -32.17 -19.26
CA TRP A 479 -0.10 -31.47 -19.73
C TRP A 479 -1.06 -32.38 -20.49
N LEU A 480 -0.56 -33.28 -21.33
CA LEU A 480 -1.39 -34.21 -22.09
C LEU A 480 -2.13 -35.20 -21.19
N ILE A 481 -1.47 -35.72 -20.15
CA ILE A 481 -2.08 -36.62 -19.17
C ILE A 481 -3.15 -35.88 -18.37
N LEU A 482 -2.85 -34.65 -17.93
CA LEU A 482 -3.78 -33.83 -17.15
C LEU A 482 -4.89 -33.18 -18.00
N ALA A 483 -4.79 -33.15 -19.33
CA ALA A 483 -5.77 -32.49 -20.19
C ALA A 483 -7.19 -33.03 -20.02
N ILE A 484 -7.35 -34.36 -19.86
CA ILE A 484 -8.66 -34.98 -19.67
C ILE A 484 -9.21 -34.66 -18.26
N PRO A 485 -8.49 -34.94 -17.15
CA PRO A 485 -8.96 -34.57 -15.81
C PRO A 485 -9.24 -33.07 -15.65
N VAL A 486 -8.35 -32.20 -16.14
CA VAL A 486 -8.53 -30.75 -16.13
C VAL A 486 -9.71 -30.35 -17.01
N GLY A 487 -9.90 -30.97 -18.18
CA GLY A 487 -11.06 -30.73 -19.04
C GLY A 487 -12.39 -31.04 -18.36
N LEU A 488 -12.46 -32.15 -17.60
CA LEU A 488 -13.63 -32.50 -16.80
C LEU A 488 -13.86 -31.50 -15.66
N ALA A 489 -12.80 -31.11 -14.95
CA ALA A 489 -12.83 -30.11 -13.89
C ALA A 489 -13.31 -28.74 -14.42
N LEU A 490 -12.79 -28.31 -15.57
CA LEU A 490 -13.18 -27.08 -16.27
C LEU A 490 -14.62 -27.15 -16.79
N TYR A 491 -15.09 -28.29 -17.28
CA TYR A 491 -16.49 -28.48 -17.66
C TYR A 491 -17.44 -28.25 -16.47
N GLY A 492 -17.10 -28.81 -15.30
CA GLY A 492 -17.85 -28.58 -14.07
C GLY A 492 -17.76 -27.13 -13.62
N CYS A 493 -16.57 -26.52 -13.66
CA CYS A 493 -16.37 -25.12 -13.29
C CYS A 493 -17.07 -24.15 -14.24
N ALA A 494 -17.19 -24.45 -15.53
CA ALA A 494 -17.93 -23.64 -16.49
C ALA A 494 -19.43 -23.59 -16.14
N HIS A 495 -20.02 -24.74 -15.81
CA HIS A 495 -21.40 -24.79 -15.30
C HIS A 495 -21.53 -24.15 -13.93
N GLY A 496 -20.51 -24.28 -13.09
CA GLY A 496 -20.43 -23.60 -11.80
C GLY A 496 -20.40 -22.08 -11.94
N ALA A 497 -19.61 -21.55 -12.87
CA ALA A 497 -19.52 -20.13 -13.17
C ALA A 497 -20.86 -19.54 -13.63
N VAL A 498 -21.65 -20.30 -14.42
CA VAL A 498 -23.01 -19.89 -14.79
C VAL A 498 -23.92 -19.78 -13.55
N ARG A 499 -23.84 -20.72 -12.61
CA ARG A 499 -24.60 -20.66 -11.34
C ARG A 499 -24.17 -19.48 -10.49
N LEU A 500 -22.86 -19.29 -10.33
CA LEU A 500 -22.26 -18.17 -9.59
C LEU A 500 -22.67 -16.82 -10.19
N ALA A 501 -22.71 -16.69 -11.52
CA ALA A 501 -23.15 -15.48 -12.21
C ALA A 501 -24.66 -15.20 -12.07
N GLY A 502 -25.46 -16.21 -11.73
CA GLY A 502 -26.86 -16.05 -11.35
C GLY A 502 -27.05 -15.37 -9.99
N ASN A 503 -26.06 -15.50 -9.09
CA ASN A 503 -26.08 -14.84 -7.79
C ASN A 503 -25.63 -13.38 -7.93
N GLU A 504 -26.49 -12.46 -7.54
CA GLU A 504 -26.21 -11.04 -7.68
C GLU A 504 -25.05 -10.56 -6.80
N LEU A 505 -24.92 -11.09 -5.58
CA LEU A 505 -23.81 -10.77 -4.68
C LEU A 505 -22.48 -11.10 -5.34
N ILE A 506 -22.35 -12.31 -5.85
CA ILE A 506 -21.12 -12.77 -6.50
C ILE A 506 -20.87 -11.97 -7.78
N ARG A 507 -21.90 -11.78 -8.61
CA ARG A 507 -21.78 -11.03 -9.87
C ARG A 507 -21.31 -9.59 -9.67
N VAL A 508 -21.70 -8.94 -8.58
CA VAL A 508 -21.39 -7.51 -8.32
C VAL A 508 -20.09 -7.34 -7.53
N VAL A 509 -19.83 -8.19 -6.53
CA VAL A 509 -18.70 -8.04 -5.59
C VAL A 509 -17.43 -8.71 -6.08
N PHE A 510 -17.57 -9.87 -6.73
CA PHE A 510 -16.43 -10.70 -7.08
C PHE A 510 -15.50 -10.05 -8.10
N PRO A 511 -15.96 -9.38 -9.18
CA PRO A 511 -15.04 -8.83 -10.17
C PRO A 511 -14.11 -7.72 -9.62
N PRO A 512 -14.59 -6.72 -8.84
CA PRO A 512 -13.70 -5.77 -8.18
C PRO A 512 -12.76 -6.43 -7.16
N LEU A 513 -13.23 -7.43 -6.41
CA LEU A 513 -12.40 -8.17 -5.47
C LEU A 513 -11.27 -8.91 -6.17
N VAL A 514 -11.55 -9.61 -7.28
CA VAL A 514 -10.53 -10.29 -8.09
C VAL A 514 -9.50 -9.29 -8.62
N LEU A 515 -9.95 -8.10 -9.03
CA LEU A 515 -9.03 -7.05 -9.48
C LEU A 515 -8.12 -6.57 -8.33
N ILE A 516 -8.68 -6.30 -7.14
CA ILE A 516 -7.90 -5.90 -5.95
C ILE A 516 -6.91 -7.00 -5.58
N VAL A 517 -7.34 -8.27 -5.55
CA VAL A 517 -6.47 -9.42 -5.23
C VAL A 517 -5.40 -9.62 -6.30
N ALA A 518 -5.70 -9.41 -7.59
CA ALA A 518 -4.71 -9.53 -8.65
C ALA A 518 -3.64 -8.43 -8.52
N VAL A 519 -4.05 -7.19 -8.27
CA VAL A 519 -3.16 -6.06 -8.05
C VAL A 519 -2.33 -6.26 -6.79
N LEU A 520 -2.98 -6.45 -5.64
CA LEU A 520 -2.28 -6.64 -4.37
C LEU A 520 -1.43 -7.90 -4.40
N GLY A 521 -1.95 -9.03 -4.87
CA GLY A 521 -1.19 -10.28 -4.99
C GLY A 521 0.07 -10.15 -5.85
N SER A 522 0.02 -9.37 -6.94
CA SER A 522 1.21 -9.12 -7.76
C SER A 522 2.28 -8.27 -7.04
N ILE A 523 1.87 -7.39 -6.12
CA ILE A 523 2.76 -6.57 -5.30
C ILE A 523 3.28 -7.37 -4.11
N LEU A 524 2.37 -7.97 -3.34
CA LEU A 524 2.67 -8.72 -2.11
C LEU A 524 3.46 -10.00 -2.40
N GLY A 525 3.25 -10.63 -3.56
CA GLY A 525 4.01 -11.79 -4.00
C GLY A 525 5.35 -11.45 -4.66
N GLY A 526 5.77 -10.19 -4.67
CA GLY A 526 7.03 -9.75 -5.29
C GLY A 526 7.10 -9.97 -6.81
N ILE A 527 5.97 -10.26 -7.47
CA ILE A 527 5.92 -10.58 -8.91
C ILE A 527 6.18 -9.32 -9.73
N THR A 528 5.61 -8.19 -9.32
CA THR A 528 5.76 -6.91 -10.01
C THR A 528 5.83 -5.73 -9.06
N ASN A 529 6.57 -4.69 -9.45
CA ASN A 529 6.56 -3.40 -8.77
C ASN A 529 5.15 -2.75 -8.76
N PRO A 530 4.89 -1.76 -7.89
CA PRO A 530 3.59 -1.09 -7.80
C PRO A 530 3.08 -0.51 -9.12
N THR A 531 3.96 -0.04 -10.01
CA THR A 531 3.58 0.63 -11.25
C THR A 531 2.98 -0.33 -12.30
N PRO A 532 3.63 -1.46 -12.65
CA PRO A 532 2.99 -2.51 -13.46
C PRO A 532 1.70 -3.06 -12.82
N ALA A 533 1.68 -3.26 -11.50
CA ALA A 533 0.49 -3.72 -10.79
C ALA A 533 -0.67 -2.72 -10.90
N ALA A 534 -0.39 -1.42 -10.77
CA ALA A 534 -1.38 -0.37 -10.95
C ALA A 534 -1.90 -0.33 -12.40
N ALA A 535 -1.04 -0.55 -13.39
CA ALA A 535 -1.45 -0.64 -14.79
C ALA A 535 -2.35 -1.86 -15.06
N LEU A 536 -2.07 -3.01 -14.45
CA LEU A 536 -2.96 -4.18 -14.46
C LEU A 536 -4.33 -3.83 -13.86
N GLY A 537 -4.33 -3.11 -12.73
CA GLY A 537 -5.52 -2.58 -12.08
C GLY A 537 -6.35 -1.66 -12.98
N ALA A 538 -5.73 -0.65 -13.57
CA ALA A 538 -6.38 0.29 -14.48
C ALA A 538 -6.93 -0.41 -15.73
N GLY A 539 -6.15 -1.29 -16.35
CA GLY A 539 -6.60 -2.10 -17.50
C GLY A 539 -7.77 -3.01 -17.16
N GLY A 540 -7.71 -3.69 -16.02
CA GLY A 540 -8.80 -4.53 -15.53
C GLY A 540 -10.07 -3.74 -15.21
N ALA A 541 -9.96 -2.55 -14.62
CA ALA A 541 -11.10 -1.66 -14.38
C ALA A 541 -11.72 -1.16 -15.69
N ILE A 542 -10.93 -0.80 -16.69
CA ILE A 542 -11.38 -0.43 -18.04
C ILE A 542 -12.14 -1.60 -18.67
N MET A 543 -11.60 -2.82 -18.62
CA MET A 543 -12.26 -4.00 -19.14
C MET A 543 -13.58 -4.30 -18.39
N LEU A 544 -13.59 -4.21 -17.06
CA LEU A 544 -14.79 -4.43 -16.25
C LEU A 544 -15.88 -3.38 -16.53
N ALA A 545 -15.50 -2.11 -16.65
CA ALA A 545 -16.40 -1.03 -17.02
C ALA A 545 -16.96 -1.24 -18.44
N ALA A 546 -16.13 -1.67 -19.40
CA ALA A 546 -16.58 -1.97 -20.77
C ALA A 546 -17.53 -3.18 -20.81
N TYR A 547 -17.23 -4.24 -20.06
CA TYR A 547 -18.12 -5.40 -19.89
C TYR A 547 -19.51 -4.97 -19.44
N ARG A 548 -19.57 -4.13 -18.41
CA ARG A 548 -20.85 -3.60 -17.91
C ARG A 548 -21.54 -2.71 -18.93
N LYS A 549 -20.81 -1.77 -19.54
CA LYS A 549 -21.37 -0.83 -20.52
C LYS A 549 -21.98 -1.55 -21.73
N LEU A 550 -21.37 -2.64 -22.19
CA LEU A 550 -21.91 -3.46 -23.27
C LEU A 550 -23.23 -4.13 -22.85
N ARG A 551 -23.30 -4.66 -21.62
CA ARG A 551 -24.54 -5.25 -21.09
C ARG A 551 -25.65 -4.21 -20.91
N ASP A 552 -25.32 -3.00 -20.44
CA ASP A 552 -26.28 -1.89 -20.33
C ASP A 552 -26.82 -1.44 -21.70
N GLN A 553 -26.11 -1.77 -22.79
CA GLN A 553 -26.50 -1.48 -24.18
C GLN A 553 -27.08 -2.71 -24.93
N ASP A 554 -27.38 -3.80 -24.21
CA ASP A 554 -27.82 -5.09 -24.78
C ASP A 554 -26.87 -5.66 -25.86
N ARG A 555 -25.59 -5.30 -25.79
CA ARG A 555 -24.53 -5.81 -26.67
C ARG A 555 -23.78 -6.95 -26.01
N SER A 556 -23.27 -7.85 -26.84
CA SER A 556 -22.52 -9.02 -26.39
C SER A 556 -21.16 -8.62 -25.78
N PRO A 557 -20.87 -8.97 -24.52
CA PRO A 557 -19.58 -8.67 -23.88
C PRO A 557 -18.51 -9.75 -24.15
N ARG A 558 -18.73 -10.64 -25.12
CA ARG A 558 -17.85 -11.80 -25.38
C ARG A 558 -16.39 -11.43 -25.63
N ILE A 559 -16.14 -10.34 -26.37
CA ILE A 559 -14.77 -9.89 -26.66
C ILE A 559 -14.02 -9.60 -25.36
N ILE A 560 -14.65 -8.91 -24.41
CA ILE A 560 -14.04 -8.60 -23.12
C ILE A 560 -13.78 -9.88 -22.31
N LEU A 561 -14.75 -10.80 -22.26
CA LEU A 561 -14.61 -12.07 -21.55
C LEU A 561 -13.46 -12.93 -22.12
N PHE A 562 -13.37 -13.07 -23.44
CA PHE A 562 -12.27 -13.78 -24.08
C PHE A 562 -10.93 -13.09 -23.89
N SER A 563 -10.93 -11.75 -23.77
CA SER A 563 -9.70 -10.99 -23.53
C SER A 563 -9.20 -11.19 -22.10
N THR A 564 -10.10 -11.20 -21.12
CA THR A 564 -9.76 -11.57 -19.74
C THR A 564 -9.27 -13.02 -19.66
N LEU A 565 -9.92 -13.94 -20.38
CA LEU A 565 -9.46 -15.33 -20.47
C LEU A 565 -8.07 -15.42 -21.12
N ALA A 566 -7.81 -14.65 -22.16
CA ALA A 566 -6.50 -14.61 -22.84
C ALA A 566 -5.39 -14.13 -21.91
N ILE A 567 -5.65 -13.12 -21.04
CA ILE A 567 -4.70 -12.69 -20.01
C ILE A 567 -4.39 -13.85 -19.05
N VAL A 568 -5.41 -14.53 -18.54
CA VAL A 568 -5.23 -15.68 -17.63
C VAL A 568 -4.45 -16.80 -18.31
N LEU A 569 -4.77 -17.12 -19.57
CA LEU A 569 -4.04 -18.13 -20.35
C LEU A 569 -2.58 -17.74 -20.57
N ALA A 570 -2.29 -16.48 -20.92
CA ALA A 570 -0.93 -16.00 -21.10
C ALA A 570 -0.11 -16.12 -19.80
N ILE A 571 -0.70 -15.75 -18.66
CA ILE A 571 -0.06 -15.90 -17.33
C ILE A 571 0.19 -17.37 -17.01
N LEU A 572 -0.82 -18.24 -17.18
CA LEU A 572 -0.68 -19.67 -16.90
C LEU A 572 0.38 -20.32 -17.78
N ILE A 573 0.44 -19.98 -19.07
CA ILE A 573 1.48 -20.50 -19.95
C ILE A 573 2.86 -19.98 -19.51
N GLY A 574 2.99 -18.70 -19.17
CA GLY A 574 4.24 -18.11 -18.72
C GLY A 574 4.77 -18.67 -17.39
N ILE A 575 3.88 -19.13 -16.49
CA ILE A 575 4.28 -19.78 -15.23
C ILE A 575 4.74 -21.22 -15.47
N ASN A 576 4.12 -21.94 -16.41
CA ASN A 576 4.35 -23.39 -16.58
C ASN A 576 5.40 -23.73 -17.66
N PHE A 577 5.67 -22.82 -18.60
CA PHE A 577 6.58 -23.06 -19.73
C PHE A 577 7.67 -21.98 -19.80
N ASP A 578 8.88 -22.39 -20.19
CA ASP A 578 9.96 -21.44 -20.48
C ASP A 578 9.71 -20.80 -21.84
N LEU A 579 9.42 -19.50 -21.84
CA LEU A 579 9.11 -18.70 -23.02
C LEU A 579 10.34 -18.05 -23.67
N ARG A 580 11.55 -18.35 -23.19
CA ARG A 580 12.80 -17.79 -23.75
C ARG A 580 13.15 -18.48 -25.06
N ILE A 581 12.93 -17.77 -26.17
CA ILE A 581 13.17 -18.28 -27.53
C ILE A 581 14.55 -17.90 -28.12
N ASN A 582 15.34 -17.08 -27.42
CA ASN A 582 16.64 -16.58 -27.89
C ASN A 582 17.82 -17.46 -27.42
N MET A 583 17.59 -18.74 -27.11
CA MET A 583 18.60 -19.69 -26.66
C MET A 583 19.10 -20.53 -27.85
N GLU A 584 20.35 -21.05 -27.80
CA GLU A 584 20.94 -21.83 -28.90
C GLU A 584 20.14 -23.11 -29.21
N GLU A 585 19.51 -23.72 -28.21
CA GLU A 585 18.59 -24.85 -28.36
C GLU A 585 17.28 -24.56 -27.62
N VAL A 586 16.18 -24.44 -28.38
CA VAL A 586 14.83 -24.23 -27.83
C VAL A 586 13.96 -25.42 -28.20
N GLY A 587 13.39 -26.09 -27.19
CA GLY A 587 12.50 -27.23 -27.40
C GLY A 587 11.23 -26.86 -28.18
N PHE A 588 10.66 -27.82 -28.91
CA PHE A 588 9.40 -27.65 -29.64
C PHE A 588 8.24 -27.20 -28.71
N GLU A 589 8.19 -27.74 -27.49
CA GLU A 589 7.19 -27.38 -26.48
C GLU A 589 7.25 -25.87 -26.11
N SER A 590 8.45 -25.32 -25.93
CA SER A 590 8.67 -23.89 -25.64
C SER A 590 8.24 -22.99 -26.80
N TRP A 591 8.48 -23.41 -28.04
CA TRP A 591 8.01 -22.69 -29.23
C TRP A 591 6.49 -22.64 -29.31
N VAL A 592 5.83 -23.77 -29.10
CA VAL A 592 4.36 -23.84 -29.09
C VAL A 592 3.80 -22.97 -27.96
N ALA A 593 4.34 -23.10 -26.75
CA ALA A 593 3.93 -22.29 -25.61
C ALA A 593 4.09 -20.79 -25.89
N PHE A 594 5.22 -20.37 -26.47
CA PHE A 594 5.45 -18.98 -26.86
C PHE A 594 4.43 -18.47 -27.88
N ILE A 595 4.15 -19.24 -28.94
CA ILE A 595 3.17 -18.84 -29.97
C ILE A 595 1.77 -18.65 -29.37
N PHE A 596 1.33 -19.58 -28.51
CA PHE A 596 0.04 -19.48 -27.83
C PHE A 596 -0.01 -18.32 -26.84
N ALA A 597 1.02 -18.14 -26.02
CA ALA A 597 1.12 -17.03 -25.08
C ALA A 597 1.14 -15.68 -25.80
N TYR A 598 1.91 -15.57 -26.89
CA TYR A 598 1.99 -14.36 -27.71
C TYR A 598 0.66 -14.07 -28.42
N GLY A 599 -0.01 -15.09 -28.97
CA GLY A 599 -1.35 -14.93 -29.54
C GLY A 599 -2.38 -14.48 -28.50
N ALA A 600 -2.35 -15.04 -27.30
CA ALA A 600 -3.20 -14.63 -26.18
C ALA A 600 -2.90 -13.19 -25.75
N TYR A 601 -1.63 -12.79 -25.68
CA TYR A 601 -1.21 -11.42 -25.41
C TYR A 601 -1.74 -10.43 -26.45
N LEU A 602 -1.61 -10.73 -27.75
CA LEU A 602 -2.15 -9.88 -28.82
C LEU A 602 -3.68 -9.75 -28.74
N TYR A 603 -4.38 -10.84 -28.43
CA TYR A 603 -5.83 -10.82 -28.26
C TYR A 603 -6.24 -9.98 -27.03
N ALA A 604 -5.52 -10.11 -25.92
CA ALA A 604 -5.73 -9.29 -24.72
C ALA A 604 -5.52 -7.80 -25.01
N LEU A 605 -4.47 -7.44 -25.75
CA LEU A 605 -4.18 -6.07 -26.18
C LEU A 605 -5.32 -5.52 -27.06
N PHE A 606 -5.77 -6.30 -28.05
CA PHE A 606 -6.94 -5.96 -28.86
C PHE A 606 -8.19 -5.73 -27.99
N GLY A 607 -8.42 -6.62 -27.02
CA GLY A 607 -9.51 -6.52 -26.06
C GLY A 607 -9.49 -5.24 -25.23
N LEU A 608 -8.32 -4.83 -24.76
CA LEU A 608 -8.12 -3.61 -24.00
C LEU A 608 -8.39 -2.37 -24.87
N LEU A 609 -7.87 -2.34 -26.11
CA LEU A 609 -8.15 -1.25 -27.05
C LEU A 609 -9.64 -1.19 -27.41
N PHE A 610 -10.28 -2.34 -27.59
CA PHE A 610 -11.73 -2.41 -27.79
C PHE A 610 -12.51 -1.91 -26.57
N ALA A 611 -12.07 -2.23 -25.36
CA ALA A 611 -12.66 -1.72 -24.12
C ALA A 611 -12.56 -0.18 -24.04
N CYS A 612 -11.38 0.38 -24.37
CA CYS A 612 -11.19 1.82 -24.47
C CYS A 612 -12.14 2.45 -25.49
N TRP A 613 -12.28 1.86 -26.69
CA TRP A 613 -13.21 2.34 -27.71
C TRP A 613 -14.66 2.30 -27.23
N VAL A 614 -15.11 1.20 -26.61
CA VAL A 614 -16.46 1.05 -26.06
C VAL A 614 -16.75 2.12 -25.00
N LEU A 615 -15.81 2.38 -24.10
CA LEU A 615 -15.98 3.40 -23.06
C LEU A 615 -15.90 4.83 -23.60
N PHE A 616 -15.08 5.07 -24.61
CA PHE A 616 -15.00 6.35 -25.30
C PHE A 616 -16.32 6.66 -26.04
N ALA A 617 -16.76 5.73 -26.90
CA ALA A 617 -18.04 5.83 -27.60
C ALA A 617 -19.23 5.87 -26.64
N GLY A 618 -19.09 5.22 -25.48
CA GLY A 618 -20.09 5.21 -24.41
C GLY A 618 -20.11 6.45 -23.51
N GLY A 619 -19.21 7.42 -23.72
CA GLY A 619 -19.11 8.68 -22.95
C GLY A 619 -18.55 8.52 -21.53
N VAL A 620 -17.95 7.38 -21.20
CA VAL A 620 -17.42 7.08 -19.86
C VAL A 620 -15.92 7.40 -19.77
N LEU A 621 -15.15 7.13 -20.83
CA LEU A 621 -13.70 7.31 -20.81
C LEU A 621 -13.27 8.77 -20.72
N SER A 622 -13.96 9.69 -21.41
CA SER A 622 -13.56 11.11 -21.42
C SER A 622 -13.65 11.77 -20.03
N PRO A 623 -14.71 11.56 -19.23
CA PRO A 623 -14.71 11.97 -17.82
C PRO A 623 -13.63 11.30 -16.99
N VAL A 624 -13.38 10.00 -17.18
CA VAL A 624 -12.34 9.24 -16.45
C VAL A 624 -10.97 9.88 -16.68
N VAL A 625 -10.57 10.10 -17.94
CA VAL A 625 -9.28 10.71 -18.29
C VAL A 625 -9.18 12.12 -17.76
N ARG A 626 -10.25 12.93 -17.85
CA ARG A 626 -10.25 14.31 -17.35
C ARG A 626 -10.08 14.40 -15.84
N GLU A 627 -10.84 13.61 -15.08
CA GLU A 627 -10.73 13.60 -13.61
C GLU A 627 -9.39 13.02 -13.17
N THR A 628 -8.90 11.97 -13.85
CA THR A 628 -7.55 11.42 -13.60
C THR A 628 -6.49 12.49 -13.82
N ALA A 629 -6.51 13.17 -14.98
CA ALA A 629 -5.57 14.24 -15.29
C ALA A 629 -5.64 15.39 -14.28
N LYS A 630 -6.84 15.75 -13.81
CA LYS A 630 -7.02 16.80 -12.80
C LYS A 630 -6.40 16.41 -11.45
N VAL A 631 -6.66 15.21 -10.96
CA VAL A 631 -6.10 14.71 -9.68
C VAL A 631 -4.58 14.58 -9.80
N THR A 632 -4.07 13.98 -10.87
CA THR A 632 -2.62 13.86 -11.08
C THR A 632 -1.95 15.24 -11.21
N SER A 633 -2.51 16.17 -12.00
CA SER A 633 -1.98 17.53 -12.15
C SER A 633 -1.92 18.28 -10.81
N MET A 634 -2.92 18.10 -9.95
CA MET A 634 -2.90 18.63 -8.59
C MET A 634 -1.72 18.08 -7.77
N VAL A 635 -1.53 16.74 -7.75
CA VAL A 635 -0.42 16.09 -7.04
C VAL A 635 0.93 16.60 -7.53
N PHE A 636 1.14 16.65 -8.85
CA PHE A 636 2.40 17.13 -9.46
C PHE A 636 2.67 18.61 -9.13
N THR A 637 1.64 19.45 -9.19
CA THR A 637 1.81 20.89 -8.89
C THR A 637 2.11 21.10 -7.40
N ILE A 638 1.48 20.33 -6.50
CA ILE A 638 1.81 20.33 -5.07
C ILE A 638 3.26 19.92 -4.86
N LEU A 639 3.71 18.86 -5.54
CA LEU A 639 5.09 18.38 -5.44
C LEU A 639 6.08 19.47 -5.86
N ILE A 640 5.86 20.14 -7.00
CA ILE A 640 6.70 21.26 -7.46
C ILE A 640 6.68 22.42 -6.47
N GLY A 641 5.47 22.84 -6.03
CA GLY A 641 5.31 23.95 -5.08
C GLY A 641 5.99 23.67 -3.74
N SER A 642 5.87 22.44 -3.23
CA SER A 642 6.50 22.00 -1.98
C SER A 642 8.02 22.05 -2.04
N GLN A 643 8.65 21.78 -3.20
CA GLN A 643 10.10 21.90 -3.33
C GLN A 643 10.57 23.35 -3.18
N LEU A 644 9.82 24.31 -3.73
CA LEU A 644 10.11 25.75 -3.56
C LEU A 644 10.07 26.13 -2.08
N LEU A 645 8.97 25.78 -1.40
CA LEU A 645 8.79 26.09 0.02
C LEU A 645 9.85 25.41 0.89
N ASN A 646 10.13 24.13 0.64
CA ASN A 646 11.12 23.37 1.38
C ASN A 646 12.53 23.99 1.25
N LEU A 647 12.94 24.39 0.05
CA LEU A 647 14.23 25.05 -0.14
C LEU A 647 14.30 26.42 0.53
N VAL A 648 13.20 27.17 0.60
CA VAL A 648 13.15 28.42 1.37
C VAL A 648 13.38 28.14 2.85
N VAL A 649 12.71 27.14 3.43
CA VAL A 649 12.91 26.74 4.83
C VAL A 649 14.36 26.31 5.10
N ILE A 650 14.97 25.56 4.19
CA ILE A 650 16.38 25.17 4.26
C ILE A 650 17.29 26.39 4.21
N SER A 651 16.97 27.37 3.36
CA SER A 651 17.88 28.46 3.05
C SER A 651 18.22 29.36 4.24
N PHE A 652 17.28 29.51 5.18
CA PHE A 652 17.46 30.27 6.42
C PHE A 652 17.73 29.37 7.64
N GLY A 653 17.91 28.06 7.46
CA GLY A 653 18.23 27.12 8.54
C GLY A 653 17.03 26.57 9.33
N GLY A 654 15.80 26.78 8.87
CA GLY A 654 14.59 26.35 9.57
C GLY A 654 14.45 24.83 9.73
N GLU A 655 14.90 24.05 8.75
CA GLU A 655 14.89 22.58 8.83
C GLU A 655 15.80 22.08 9.96
N HIS A 656 17.06 22.54 9.97
CA HIS A 656 18.04 22.13 10.98
C HIS A 656 17.60 22.57 12.38
N TYR A 657 16.97 23.73 12.51
CA TYR A 657 16.42 24.21 13.77
C TYR A 657 15.34 23.28 14.34
N ILE A 658 14.39 22.85 13.50
CA ILE A 658 13.33 21.90 13.90
C ILE A 658 13.94 20.54 14.26
N GLN A 659 14.88 20.04 13.44
CA GLN A 659 15.54 18.76 13.69
C GLN A 659 16.33 18.77 15.00
N GLN A 660 17.13 19.82 15.25
CA GLN A 660 17.87 19.98 16.50
C GLN A 660 16.96 20.10 17.72
N PHE A 661 15.81 20.76 17.59
CA PHE A 661 14.80 20.80 18.65
C PHE A 661 14.27 19.41 18.97
N LEU A 662 13.89 18.64 17.95
CA LEU A 662 13.38 17.27 18.14
C LEU A 662 14.45 16.30 18.65
N MET A 663 15.69 16.41 18.18
CA MET A 663 16.82 15.60 18.64
C MET A 663 17.32 15.97 20.04
N SER A 664 16.88 17.12 20.60
CA SER A 664 17.25 17.53 21.96
C SER A 664 16.60 16.69 23.05
N PHE A 665 15.52 15.96 22.73
CA PHE A 665 14.86 15.08 23.67
C PHE A 665 15.54 13.71 23.68
N ASP A 666 16.02 13.26 24.85
CA ASP A 666 16.70 11.96 24.98
C ASP A 666 15.77 10.73 24.82
N ASN A 667 14.45 10.92 24.71
CA ASN A 667 13.48 9.82 24.62
C ASN A 667 12.78 9.83 23.24
N GLU A 668 13.10 8.83 22.42
CA GLU A 668 12.57 8.66 21.06
C GLU A 668 11.03 8.60 21.03
N PHE A 669 10.38 7.96 22.01
CA PHE A 669 8.91 7.91 22.09
C PHE A 669 8.30 9.29 22.34
N LYS A 670 8.96 10.15 23.12
CA LYS A 670 8.50 11.54 23.33
C LYS A 670 8.60 12.33 22.03
N VAL A 671 9.71 12.19 21.31
CA VAL A 671 9.91 12.84 20.00
C VAL A 671 8.83 12.39 19.03
N PHE A 672 8.61 11.08 18.93
CA PHE A 672 7.60 10.52 18.05
C PHE A 672 6.19 10.98 18.40
N LEU A 673 5.84 11.04 19.69
CA LEU A 673 4.55 11.58 20.15
C LEU A 673 4.39 13.07 19.78
N ILE A 674 5.43 13.89 19.95
CA ILE A 674 5.41 15.30 19.57
C ILE A 674 5.17 15.43 18.06
N VAL A 675 5.91 14.68 17.24
CA VAL A 675 5.73 14.67 15.79
C VAL A 675 4.31 14.25 15.41
N MET A 676 3.78 13.19 16.03
CA MET A 676 2.41 12.73 15.79
C MET A 676 1.37 13.81 16.14
N LEU A 677 1.52 14.52 17.26
CA LEU A 677 0.64 15.63 17.61
C LEU A 677 0.75 16.79 16.61
N VAL A 678 1.96 17.16 16.19
CA VAL A 678 2.17 18.21 15.19
C VAL A 678 1.52 17.84 13.85
N LEU A 679 1.74 16.61 13.37
CA LEU A 679 1.12 16.10 12.14
C LEU A 679 -0.41 16.08 12.25
N PHE A 680 -0.94 15.73 13.42
CA PHE A 680 -2.37 15.73 13.69
C PHE A 680 -2.98 17.14 13.60
N PHE A 681 -2.39 18.13 14.26
CA PHE A 681 -2.92 19.50 14.20
C PHE A 681 -2.72 20.14 12.83
N LEU A 682 -1.61 19.84 12.16
CA LEU A 682 -1.32 20.41 10.85
C LEU A 682 -2.26 19.86 9.77
N GLY A 683 -2.70 18.61 9.92
CA GLY A 683 -3.69 18.01 9.01
C GLY A 683 -5.10 18.60 9.12
N PHE A 684 -5.35 19.52 10.05
CA PHE A 684 -6.59 20.32 10.06
C PHE A 684 -6.60 21.35 8.93
N VAL A 685 -5.41 21.73 8.45
CA VAL A 685 -5.22 22.83 7.51
C VAL A 685 -4.66 22.31 6.19
N LEU A 686 -3.74 21.36 6.28
CA LEU A 686 -3.04 20.78 5.15
C LEU A 686 -3.66 19.41 4.82
N ASP A 687 -3.78 19.13 3.53
CA ASP A 687 -4.04 17.79 3.01
C ASP A 687 -2.84 16.87 3.26
N PHE A 688 -3.07 15.56 3.25
CA PHE A 688 -2.03 14.56 3.49
C PHE A 688 -0.89 14.68 2.47
N LEU A 689 -1.18 15.06 1.22
CA LEU A 689 -0.17 15.27 0.18
C LEU A 689 0.82 16.37 0.59
N GLU A 690 0.31 17.49 1.10
CA GLU A 690 1.15 18.60 1.54
C GLU A 690 2.00 18.20 2.74
N ILE A 691 1.42 17.48 3.70
CA ILE A 691 2.16 17.01 4.88
C ILE A 691 3.27 16.03 4.47
N ILE A 692 2.97 15.08 3.58
CA ILE A 692 3.93 14.11 3.08
C ILE A 692 5.10 14.78 2.36
N TYR A 693 4.87 15.84 1.58
CA TYR A 693 5.95 16.49 0.82
C TYR A 693 6.65 17.65 1.54
N ILE A 694 6.04 18.26 2.54
CA ILE A 694 6.62 19.40 3.28
C ILE A 694 7.16 18.94 4.63
N VAL A 695 6.34 18.26 5.42
CA VAL A 695 6.62 18.03 6.85
C VAL A 695 7.44 16.77 7.05
N ILE A 696 7.08 15.68 6.36
CA ILE A 696 7.79 14.39 6.48
C ILE A 696 9.26 14.50 6.10
N PRO A 697 9.70 15.26 5.07
CA PRO A 697 11.13 15.45 4.83
C PRO A 697 11.85 16.21 5.96
N ILE A 698 11.16 17.12 6.66
CA ILE A 698 11.73 17.90 7.76
C ILE A 698 11.88 17.03 9.01
N VAL A 699 10.83 16.31 9.41
CA VAL A 699 10.82 15.50 10.65
C VAL A 699 11.35 14.08 10.43
N GLY A 700 11.28 13.58 9.20
CA GLY A 700 11.61 12.24 8.74
C GLY A 700 12.98 11.74 9.16
N PRO A 701 14.06 12.51 8.92
CA PRO A 701 15.40 12.12 9.37
C PRO A 701 15.48 11.85 10.88
N VAL A 702 14.66 12.54 11.68
CA VAL A 702 14.61 12.35 13.14
C VAL A 702 13.83 11.08 13.52
N ILE A 703 12.68 10.84 12.87
CA ILE A 703 11.82 9.69 13.20
C ILE A 703 12.33 8.37 12.63
N TYR A 704 12.86 8.37 11.41
CA TYR A 704 13.36 7.16 10.74
C TYR A 704 14.84 6.88 11.03
N GLY A 705 15.58 7.87 11.56
CA GLY A 705 16.94 7.68 12.07
C GLY A 705 17.00 7.04 13.46
N GLY A 706 15.87 6.95 14.16
CA GLY A 706 15.76 6.30 15.47
C GLY A 706 15.84 4.78 15.40
N SER A 707 15.43 4.14 16.51
CA SER A 707 15.38 2.69 16.68
C SER A 707 14.06 2.03 16.25
N PHE A 708 13.06 2.82 15.87
CA PHE A 708 11.74 2.30 15.53
C PHE A 708 11.71 1.59 14.18
N ASP A 709 10.91 0.52 14.10
CA ASP A 709 10.60 -0.14 12.83
C ASP A 709 9.93 0.87 11.88
N PRO A 710 10.52 1.15 10.70
CA PRO A 710 9.98 2.12 9.77
C PRO A 710 8.60 1.73 9.21
N LYS A 711 8.26 0.43 9.17
CA LYS A 711 6.90 -0.07 8.81
C LYS A 711 5.90 0.50 9.80
N TRP A 712 6.14 0.31 11.10
CA TRP A 712 5.27 0.78 12.16
C TRP A 712 5.14 2.31 12.18
N VAL A 713 6.27 3.04 12.12
CA VAL A 713 6.29 4.52 12.07
C VAL A 713 5.42 5.04 10.92
N THR A 714 5.59 4.46 9.74
CA THR A 714 4.86 4.89 8.53
C THR A 714 3.36 4.67 8.66
N ILE A 715 2.94 3.50 9.17
CA ILE A 715 1.53 3.18 9.37
C ILE A 715 0.89 4.07 10.45
N MET A 716 1.60 4.34 11.54
CA MET A 716 1.14 5.26 12.57
C MET A 716 0.91 6.66 12.01
N ILE A 717 1.84 7.17 11.19
CA ILE A 717 1.67 8.45 10.48
C ILE A 717 0.44 8.40 9.58
N ALA A 718 0.27 7.35 8.77
CA ALA A 718 -0.87 7.23 7.86
C ALA A 718 -2.22 7.25 8.60
N VAL A 719 -2.37 6.47 9.67
CA VAL A 719 -3.61 6.44 10.48
C VAL A 719 -3.83 7.78 11.20
N ASN A 720 -2.76 8.47 11.62
CA ASN A 720 -2.86 9.78 12.25
C ASN A 720 -3.31 10.87 11.27
N LEU A 721 -2.79 10.87 10.04
CA LEU A 721 -3.26 11.75 8.97
C LEU A 721 -4.73 11.49 8.66
N GLN A 722 -5.15 10.22 8.65
CA GLN A 722 -6.56 9.84 8.48
C GLN A 722 -7.44 10.37 9.60
N THR A 723 -6.94 10.32 10.84
CA THR A 723 -7.66 10.80 12.02
C THR A 723 -7.83 12.32 11.99
N SER A 724 -6.76 13.03 11.62
CA SER A 724 -6.80 14.47 11.41
C SER A 724 -7.84 14.86 10.35
N PHE A 725 -7.87 14.14 9.22
CA PHE A 725 -8.77 14.41 8.10
C PHE A 725 -10.26 14.27 8.45
N LEU A 726 -10.57 13.57 9.55
CA LEU A 726 -11.92 13.32 10.05
C LEU A 726 -12.32 14.22 11.24
N THR A 727 -11.36 14.90 11.88
CA THR A 727 -11.57 15.57 13.17
C THR A 727 -12.26 16.95 13.03
N PRO A 728 -13.43 17.19 13.67
CA PRO A 728 -14.04 18.51 13.72
C PRO A 728 -13.17 19.53 14.49
N PRO A 729 -13.26 20.84 14.16
CA PRO A 729 -14.13 21.46 13.16
C PRO A 729 -13.53 21.51 11.75
N PHE A 730 -12.34 20.94 11.53
CA PHE A 730 -11.52 21.20 10.34
C PHE A 730 -11.40 20.02 9.37
N GLY A 731 -11.86 18.83 9.74
CA GLY A 731 -11.72 17.63 8.90
C GLY A 731 -12.30 17.82 7.50
N PHE A 732 -11.44 17.74 6.48
CA PHE A 732 -11.79 17.91 5.07
C PHE A 732 -12.91 16.98 4.61
N ALA A 733 -12.92 15.73 5.11
CA ALA A 733 -14.01 14.79 4.83
C ALA A 733 -15.38 15.35 5.22
N LEU A 734 -15.46 16.12 6.30
CA LEU A 734 -16.70 16.71 6.79
C LEU A 734 -17.19 17.83 5.86
N PHE A 735 -16.28 18.63 5.32
CA PHE A 735 -16.61 19.68 4.36
C PHE A 735 -17.04 19.11 3.01
N TYR A 736 -16.38 18.04 2.54
CA TYR A 736 -16.79 17.33 1.34
C TYR A 736 -18.19 16.73 1.48
N LEU A 737 -18.46 16.08 2.61
CA LEU A 737 -19.79 15.55 2.90
C LEU A 737 -20.83 16.68 3.02
N ARG A 738 -20.47 17.78 3.67
CA ARG A 738 -21.35 18.95 3.80
C ARG A 738 -21.71 19.54 2.44
N GLY A 739 -20.79 19.53 1.48
CA GLY A 739 -20.99 20.01 0.11
C GLY A 739 -22.08 19.25 -0.65
N VAL A 740 -22.32 17.98 -0.30
CA VAL A 740 -23.34 17.12 -0.94
C VAL A 740 -24.56 16.83 -0.06
N ALA A 741 -24.48 17.14 1.24
CA ALA A 741 -25.56 16.87 2.18
C ALA A 741 -26.81 17.75 1.91
N PRO A 742 -28.03 17.18 2.00
CA PRO A 742 -29.26 17.93 1.80
C PRO A 742 -29.46 18.98 2.91
N ARG A 743 -30.24 20.03 2.64
CA ARG A 743 -30.43 21.19 3.54
C ARG A 743 -30.91 20.83 4.96
N GLY A 744 -31.58 19.70 5.14
CA GLY A 744 -32.02 19.22 6.47
C GLY A 744 -30.90 18.67 7.36
N VAL A 745 -29.71 18.40 6.80
CA VAL A 745 -28.54 17.92 7.55
C VAL A 745 -27.66 19.12 7.88
N THR A 746 -27.57 19.47 9.16
CA THR A 746 -26.76 20.59 9.64
C THR A 746 -25.30 20.17 9.86
N THR A 747 -24.39 21.13 9.86
CA THR A 747 -22.97 20.89 10.21
C THR A 747 -22.84 20.29 11.61
N GLY A 748 -23.69 20.71 12.55
CA GLY A 748 -23.75 20.12 13.89
C GLY A 748 -24.11 18.63 13.88
N HIS A 749 -25.00 18.19 12.98
CA HIS A 749 -25.28 16.76 12.82
C HIS A 749 -24.08 15.97 12.32
N ILE A 750 -23.32 16.54 11.36
CA ILE A 750 -22.10 15.92 10.82
C ILE A 750 -21.03 15.81 11.91
N TYR A 751 -20.81 16.88 12.69
CA TYR A 751 -19.78 16.90 13.74
C TYR A 751 -20.12 15.95 14.89
N ALA A 752 -21.38 15.94 15.34
CA ALA A 752 -21.83 14.99 16.36
C ALA A 752 -21.81 13.54 15.85
N GLY A 753 -22.09 13.35 14.55
CA GLY A 753 -22.07 12.05 13.89
C GLY A 753 -20.68 11.44 13.81
N VAL A 754 -19.66 12.26 13.54
CA VAL A 754 -18.30 11.78 13.30
C VAL A 754 -17.46 11.63 14.58
N PHE A 755 -17.76 12.40 15.63
CA PHE A 755 -17.00 12.38 16.88
C PHE A 755 -16.74 10.96 17.44
N PRO A 756 -17.73 10.04 17.47
CA PRO A 756 -17.48 8.65 17.89
C PRO A 756 -16.47 7.90 17.00
N PHE A 757 -16.46 8.16 15.70
CA PHE A 757 -15.51 7.53 14.77
C PHE A 757 -14.09 8.07 14.94
N VAL A 758 -13.95 9.36 15.24
CA VAL A 758 -12.65 9.95 15.62
C VAL A 758 -12.13 9.29 16.90
N LEU A 759 -13.00 9.09 17.90
CA LEU A 759 -12.60 8.38 19.12
C LEU A 759 -12.17 6.94 18.83
N ILE A 760 -12.86 6.24 17.93
CA ILE A 760 -12.47 4.88 17.49
C ILE A 760 -11.11 4.90 16.78
N GLN A 761 -10.81 5.92 15.97
CA GLN A 761 -9.51 6.08 15.34
C GLN A 761 -8.40 6.33 16.37
N VAL A 762 -8.65 7.16 17.37
CA VAL A 762 -7.71 7.38 18.50
C VAL A 762 -7.48 6.09 19.27
N VAL A 763 -8.54 5.30 19.51
CA VAL A 763 -8.42 3.96 20.10
C VAL A 763 -7.64 3.03 19.18
N GLY A 764 -7.87 3.07 17.87
CA GLY A 764 -7.10 2.31 16.88
C GLY A 764 -5.61 2.66 16.91
N LEU A 765 -5.26 3.95 16.95
CA LEU A 765 -3.89 4.43 17.15
C LEU A 765 -3.30 3.95 18.46
N ALA A 766 -4.06 3.96 19.55
CA ALA A 766 -3.61 3.44 20.84
C ALA A 766 -3.36 1.91 20.77
N ILE A 767 -4.23 1.16 20.09
CA ILE A 767 -4.03 -0.28 19.86
C ILE A 767 -2.74 -0.51 19.08
N LEU A 768 -2.51 0.20 17.97
CA LEU A 768 -1.28 0.07 17.18
C LEU A 768 -0.03 0.55 17.95
N TRP A 769 -0.19 1.50 18.88
CA TRP A 769 0.88 1.95 19.76
C TRP A 769 1.31 0.87 20.77
N PHE A 770 0.33 0.20 21.40
CA PHE A 770 0.61 -0.83 22.40
C PHE A 770 0.87 -2.22 21.80
N PHE A 771 0.43 -2.46 20.57
CA PHE A 771 0.56 -3.73 19.85
C PHE A 771 1.14 -3.50 18.44
N PRO A 772 2.45 -3.15 18.34
CA PRO A 772 3.11 -2.90 17.07
C PRO A 772 3.10 -4.13 16.14
N ASP A 773 3.04 -5.34 16.71
CA ASP A 773 3.01 -6.61 15.99
C ASP A 773 1.85 -6.71 14.97
N ILE A 774 0.76 -5.96 15.19
CA ILE A 774 -0.36 -5.91 14.24
C ILE A 774 0.11 -5.40 12.86
N VAL A 775 1.11 -4.53 12.85
CA VAL A 775 1.71 -3.94 11.65
C VAL A 775 2.79 -4.85 11.06
N THR A 776 3.57 -5.55 11.88
CA THR A 776 4.73 -6.32 11.42
C THR A 776 4.41 -7.78 11.08
N ILE A 777 3.37 -8.37 11.67
CA ILE A 777 3.07 -9.81 11.53
C ILE A 777 2.90 -10.27 10.08
N LEU A 778 2.23 -9.49 9.22
CA LEU A 778 2.00 -9.89 7.84
C LEU A 778 3.28 -9.78 6.99
N PRO A 779 4.04 -8.66 7.06
CA PRO A 779 5.38 -8.61 6.49
C PRO A 779 6.28 -9.76 6.94
N ASP A 780 6.40 -9.99 8.25
CA ASP A 780 7.37 -10.95 8.80
C ASP A 780 7.02 -12.41 8.42
N LEU A 781 5.74 -12.71 8.16
CA LEU A 781 5.29 -14.01 7.65
C LEU A 781 5.55 -14.21 6.16
N MET A 782 5.63 -13.14 5.37
CA MET A 782 5.77 -13.21 3.91
C MET A 782 7.22 -13.06 3.44
N GLY A 783 8.14 -12.70 4.34
CA GLY A 783 9.54 -12.39 4.02
C GLY A 783 9.65 -11.01 3.37
#